data_AF-A0A0D2BKV9-F1
#
_entry.id   AF-A0A0D2BKV9-F1
#
_cell.length_a   1.000
_cell.length_b   1.000
_cell.length_c   1.000
_cell.angle_alpha   90.00
_cell.angle_beta   90.00
_cell.angle_gamma   90.00
#
_symmetry.space_group_name_H-M   'P 1'
#
loop_
_entity.id
_entity.type
_entity.pdbx_description
1 polymer ?
#
loop_
_entity_poly.entity_id
_entity_poly.type
_entity_poly.pdbx_seq_one_letter_code
_entity_poly.pdbx_strand_id
1 'polypeptide(L)'
;MATKRMNVLVYSGALTQEAWRANENLMLSGNGSTVESVRHCLYTLRRLLSPNYAVIPVTGDMIIKEPWTATCAALVFPGGADQGYCNTLNGEGNRRIRQFVERGGNYIGFCAGGYYGSSRCEFEVGDKLMEVIGDRELQFFPGIARGCAFPGFVYHSEKGARAADLKVDKTVMSAGTVPKVFKSYYNGGCVFVDAPKFKSQGVEVLASYTEHVAVDSGEGSAAVVYCKVGQGAALLTGPHPEFVFLGKPADDWSLTKPRFASANLESKPDVPGFSDVIKTLAADEKHRMDFVKACLTKLGLTVSDDQNVPSLSYMHLSSYTPSDTTQLLASLQHLIEKDEEQQDFLRDDNDTFHIIKPSAWETKDLAEALPLQVDNKRSANELDGSSDRIVDYNTVTKHIIVHDNSQPESKSTPYFNHRAFYANLEHYQSQFPSTSTFGAHLLYGEVVTSTNTLLEKNTKLLRNLPQGFTATATVQVAGRGRGSNVWVSPPGSLMFSTVIRHPMTKMQAAPVVFVQYLAAMAIVQGIKSYDGVRYKDMPIKLKWPNDIFALDLAKAEENGGDRNENYTKIGGILVNSHYNSKEYIAVCGIGLNTANAAPTISLNQLIQFLPRKVEPFTLEKLLARILTVFDDLYARFLVTGFDETMEKIYYEHWLHMDQIVTLEAEGGQRARIKGITRDYGLLIAEELGWEDRETGRRWTLQSDANSFDFFKGLVKVCGPCCGEPNLQLSPRTKALIVFAST
;
A
#
# COMPACT_ATOMS: atom_id res chain seq x y z
N MET A 1 20.16 -5.85 11.23
CA MET A 1 19.07 -6.81 11.01
C MET A 1 18.40 -6.59 9.67
N ALA A 2 18.08 -7.65 8.94
CA ALA A 2 17.21 -7.55 7.77
C ALA A 2 15.75 -7.55 8.25
N THR A 3 15.18 -6.36 8.43
CA THR A 3 13.73 -6.16 8.49
C THR A 3 13.10 -6.98 7.36
N LYS A 4 12.08 -7.79 7.65
CA LYS A 4 11.39 -8.56 6.62
C LYS A 4 10.98 -7.56 5.53
N ARG A 5 11.49 -7.76 4.32
CA ARG A 5 11.27 -6.84 3.19
C ARG A 5 9.87 -7.08 2.67
N MET A 6 8.98 -6.11 2.86
CA MET A 6 7.55 -6.25 2.59
C MET A 6 7.10 -5.48 1.35
N ASN A 7 7.94 -4.59 0.81
CA ASN A 7 7.54 -3.68 -0.24
C ASN A 7 8.11 -4.13 -1.60
N VAL A 8 7.26 -4.19 -2.61
CA VAL A 8 7.68 -4.22 -4.01
C VAL A 8 7.38 -2.87 -4.63
N LEU A 9 8.44 -2.16 -5.01
CA LEU A 9 8.36 -0.78 -5.47
C LEU A 9 8.38 -0.76 -7.00
N VAL A 10 7.38 -0.14 -7.62
CA VAL A 10 7.25 -0.02 -9.07
C VAL A 10 7.55 1.43 -9.47
N TYR A 11 8.60 1.66 -10.24
CA TYR A 11 8.94 3.01 -10.70
C TYR A 11 7.86 3.54 -11.65
N SER A 12 7.26 4.68 -11.32
CA SER A 12 6.20 5.30 -12.13
C SER A 12 6.64 6.56 -12.89
N GLY A 13 7.80 7.13 -12.54
CA GLY A 13 8.34 8.33 -13.20
C GLY A 13 7.54 9.62 -13.02
N ALA A 14 6.41 9.62 -12.30
CA ALA A 14 5.60 10.81 -12.05
C ALA A 14 6.24 11.72 -10.97
N LEU A 15 6.01 13.04 -11.05
CA LEU A 15 6.56 14.00 -10.07
C LEU A 15 5.89 13.90 -8.68
N THR A 16 4.61 13.51 -8.62
CA THR A 16 3.87 13.22 -7.38
C THR A 16 2.82 12.13 -7.58
N GLN A 17 2.36 11.49 -6.48
CA GLN A 17 1.24 10.53 -6.52
C GLN A 17 -0.06 11.19 -7.01
N GLU A 18 -0.25 12.47 -6.70
CA GLU A 18 -1.39 13.29 -7.17
C GLU A 18 -1.30 13.56 -8.68
N ALA A 19 -0.11 13.88 -9.21
CA ALA A 19 0.11 14.06 -10.65
C ALA A 19 -0.05 12.75 -11.43
N TRP A 20 0.33 11.62 -10.83
CA TRP A 20 0.04 10.30 -11.40
C TRP A 20 -1.47 9.99 -11.41
N ARG A 21 -2.19 10.34 -10.34
CA ARG A 21 -3.64 10.10 -10.20
C ARG A 21 -4.51 11.04 -11.03
N ALA A 22 -4.10 12.29 -11.21
CA ALA A 22 -4.83 13.31 -11.99
C ALA A 22 -4.59 13.22 -13.50
N ASN A 23 -3.80 12.24 -13.96
CA ASN A 23 -3.50 12.03 -15.37
C ASN A 23 -4.64 11.26 -16.05
N GLU A 24 -5.80 11.91 -16.19
CA GLU A 24 -7.02 11.33 -16.79
C GLU A 24 -6.83 10.88 -18.25
N ASN A 25 -5.81 11.41 -18.93
CA ASN A 25 -5.56 11.16 -20.36
C ASN A 25 -4.27 10.39 -20.66
N LEU A 26 -3.57 9.84 -19.66
CA LEU A 26 -2.35 9.02 -19.84
C LEU A 26 -1.20 9.72 -20.61
N MET A 27 -1.28 11.04 -20.87
CA MET A 27 -0.39 11.76 -21.79
C MET A 27 0.91 12.29 -21.17
N LEU A 28 1.01 12.36 -19.84
CA LEU A 28 2.31 12.61 -19.20
C LEU A 28 3.06 11.27 -19.11
N SER A 29 3.95 11.00 -20.07
CA SER A 29 5.00 10.01 -19.87
C SER A 29 5.74 10.39 -18.57
N GLY A 30 5.75 9.49 -17.58
CA GLY A 30 6.67 9.63 -16.46
C GLY A 30 8.09 9.68 -17.01
N ASN A 31 9.06 10.20 -16.25
CA ASN A 31 10.47 10.23 -16.67
C ASN A 31 11.01 8.80 -16.90
N GLY A 32 10.73 8.24 -18.08
CA GLY A 32 11.16 6.95 -18.58
C GLY A 32 10.14 5.81 -18.57
N SER A 33 9.01 5.88 -17.85
CA SER A 33 7.99 4.79 -17.84
C SER A 33 6.66 5.23 -18.45
N THR A 34 6.04 4.37 -19.26
CA THR A 34 4.67 4.62 -19.76
C THR A 34 3.64 4.27 -18.70
N VAL A 35 2.50 4.97 -18.69
CA VAL A 35 1.48 4.78 -17.67
C VAL A 35 0.86 3.39 -17.78
N GLU A 36 0.71 2.88 -19.01
CA GLU A 36 0.24 1.53 -19.32
C GLU A 36 1.15 0.46 -18.72
N SER A 37 2.47 0.58 -18.91
CA SER A 37 3.42 -0.39 -18.36
C SER A 37 3.37 -0.40 -16.83
N VAL A 38 3.29 0.78 -16.20
CA VAL A 38 3.14 0.90 -14.74
C VAL A 38 1.83 0.22 -14.29
N ARG A 39 0.74 0.45 -15.02
CA ARG A 39 -0.59 -0.11 -14.70
C ARG A 39 -0.59 -1.64 -14.76
N HIS A 40 -0.10 -2.23 -15.85
CA HIS A 40 0.02 -3.68 -15.99
C HIS A 40 0.95 -4.29 -14.94
N CYS A 41 2.10 -3.66 -14.70
CA CYS A 41 3.04 -4.09 -13.68
C CYS A 41 2.40 -4.10 -12.28
N LEU A 42 1.72 -3.01 -11.89
CA LEU A 42 1.03 -2.93 -10.60
C LEU A 42 -0.06 -3.99 -10.47
N TYR A 43 -0.87 -4.21 -11.51
CA TYR A 43 -1.93 -5.21 -11.47
C TYR A 43 -1.39 -6.62 -11.33
N THR A 44 -0.48 -7.02 -12.23
CA THR A 44 0.09 -8.37 -12.26
C THR A 44 0.83 -8.66 -10.95
N LEU A 45 1.65 -7.72 -10.46
CA LEU A 45 2.37 -7.95 -9.20
C LEU A 45 1.44 -7.97 -7.99
N ARG A 46 0.38 -7.16 -7.93
CA ARG A 46 -0.60 -7.23 -6.83
C ARG A 46 -1.33 -8.57 -6.83
N ARG A 47 -1.75 -9.05 -8.00
CA ARG A 47 -2.40 -10.35 -8.21
C ARG A 47 -1.52 -11.51 -7.70
N LEU A 48 -0.22 -11.45 -8.01
CA LEU A 48 0.71 -12.55 -7.74
C LEU A 48 1.39 -12.50 -6.36
N LEU A 49 1.50 -11.32 -5.74
CA LEU A 49 2.27 -11.12 -4.51
C LEU A 49 1.42 -10.80 -3.27
N SER A 50 0.14 -10.43 -3.45
CA SER A 50 -0.79 -10.29 -2.32
C SER A 50 -1.09 -11.65 -1.70
N PRO A 51 -1.19 -11.80 -0.36
CA PRO A 51 -1.09 -10.78 0.68
C PRO A 51 0.33 -10.57 1.23
N ASN A 52 1.34 -11.20 0.64
CA ASN A 52 2.69 -11.30 1.20
C ASN A 52 3.48 -9.99 1.07
N TYR A 53 3.21 -9.18 0.04
CA TYR A 53 3.93 -7.94 -0.24
C TYR A 53 3.00 -6.77 -0.57
N ALA A 54 3.42 -5.56 -0.20
CA ALA A 54 2.82 -4.30 -0.62
C ALA A 54 3.41 -3.88 -1.98
N VAL A 55 2.58 -3.72 -3.01
CA VAL A 55 3.04 -3.25 -4.33
C VAL A 55 2.72 -1.76 -4.50
N ILE A 56 3.77 -0.93 -4.53
CA ILE A 56 3.69 0.52 -4.36
C ILE A 56 4.34 1.24 -5.54
N PRO A 57 3.66 2.19 -6.21
CA PRO A 57 4.30 3.04 -7.19
C PRO A 57 5.23 4.06 -6.52
N VAL A 58 6.42 4.29 -7.08
CA VAL A 58 7.43 5.21 -6.54
C VAL A 58 7.98 6.16 -7.60
N THR A 59 8.40 7.34 -7.18
CA THR A 59 9.00 8.38 -8.04
C THR A 59 10.52 8.38 -7.96
N GLY A 60 11.20 9.04 -8.90
CA GLY A 60 12.67 9.21 -8.82
C GLY A 60 13.12 9.94 -7.56
N ASP A 61 12.36 10.96 -7.14
CA ASP A 61 12.62 11.69 -5.90
C ASP A 61 12.52 10.80 -4.67
N MET A 62 11.56 9.87 -4.63
CA MET A 62 11.47 8.88 -3.55
C MET A 62 12.69 7.95 -3.52
N ILE A 63 13.17 7.50 -4.69
CA ILE A 63 14.35 6.62 -4.78
C ILE A 63 15.60 7.33 -4.29
N ILE A 64 15.77 8.62 -4.62
CA ILE A 64 16.95 9.41 -4.28
C ILE A 64 16.91 9.89 -2.82
N LYS A 65 15.76 10.43 -2.37
CA LYS A 65 15.67 11.24 -1.15
C LYS A 65 15.10 10.51 0.06
N GLU A 66 14.37 9.42 -0.14
CA GLU A 66 13.65 8.73 0.94
C GLU A 66 14.31 7.39 1.31
N PRO A 67 14.21 6.94 2.58
CA PRO A 67 14.76 5.66 3.03
C PRO A 67 13.83 4.49 2.66
N TRP A 68 14.12 3.81 1.54
CA TRP A 68 13.27 2.71 1.03
C TRP A 68 13.95 1.33 1.04
N THR A 69 15.28 1.27 1.03
CA THR A 69 16.04 0.02 0.78
C THR A 69 15.87 -1.04 1.87
N ALA A 70 15.63 -0.63 3.11
CA ALA A 70 15.50 -1.54 4.25
C ALA A 70 14.24 -2.42 4.18
N THR A 71 13.15 -1.91 3.58
CA THR A 71 11.85 -2.59 3.53
C THR A 71 11.50 -3.12 2.14
N CYS A 72 12.29 -2.78 1.12
CA CYS A 72 12.07 -3.17 -0.26
C CYS A 72 12.56 -4.59 -0.54
N ALA A 73 11.68 -5.46 -1.02
CA ALA A 73 11.98 -6.81 -1.47
C ALA A 73 12.43 -6.82 -2.93
N ALA A 74 11.73 -6.05 -3.78
CA ALA A 74 12.05 -5.90 -5.18
C ALA A 74 11.77 -4.47 -5.67
N LEU A 75 12.68 -3.94 -6.48
CA LEU A 75 12.50 -2.68 -7.21
C LEU A 75 12.29 -2.98 -8.69
N VAL A 76 11.18 -2.49 -9.24
CA VAL A 76 10.69 -2.84 -10.56
C VAL A 76 10.67 -1.61 -11.46
N PHE A 77 11.27 -1.73 -12.64
CA PHE A 77 11.29 -0.72 -13.70
C PHE A 77 10.45 -1.25 -14.89
N PRO A 78 9.26 -0.66 -15.12
CA PRO A 78 8.38 -1.05 -16.24
C PRO A 78 8.94 -0.67 -17.63
N GLY A 79 8.15 -0.91 -18.68
CA GLY A 79 8.42 -0.42 -20.03
C GLY A 79 8.33 1.10 -20.19
N GLY A 80 8.95 1.61 -21.25
CA GLY A 80 8.96 3.02 -21.64
C GLY A 80 10.23 3.41 -22.40
N ALA A 81 10.89 4.49 -21.98
CA ALA A 81 12.12 5.01 -22.57
C ALA A 81 13.23 5.08 -21.50
N ASP A 82 14.25 4.23 -21.64
CA ASP A 82 15.29 4.06 -20.63
C ASP A 82 16.12 5.34 -20.36
N GLN A 83 16.25 6.21 -21.36
CA GLN A 83 16.91 7.51 -21.21
C GLN A 83 16.25 8.40 -20.15
N GLY A 84 14.92 8.30 -19.97
CA GLY A 84 14.22 9.02 -18.91
C GLY A 84 14.63 8.56 -17.50
N TYR A 85 14.90 7.26 -17.33
CA TYR A 85 15.46 6.72 -16.09
C TYR A 85 16.87 7.26 -15.86
N CYS A 86 17.71 7.22 -16.91
CA CYS A 86 19.08 7.72 -16.85
C CYS A 86 19.13 9.20 -16.45
N ASN A 87 18.31 10.04 -17.09
CA ASN A 87 18.22 11.48 -16.80
C ASN A 87 17.83 11.77 -15.33
N THR A 88 17.03 10.88 -14.73
CA THR A 88 16.52 11.06 -13.36
C THR A 88 17.45 10.46 -12.31
N LEU A 89 18.05 9.30 -12.57
CA LEU A 89 18.65 8.44 -11.54
C LEU A 89 20.17 8.27 -11.66
N ASN A 90 20.81 8.69 -12.77
CA ASN A 90 22.27 8.61 -12.91
C ASN A 90 23.00 9.31 -11.75
N GLY A 91 24.12 8.72 -11.33
CA GLY A 91 24.83 9.11 -10.13
C GLY A 91 24.21 8.51 -8.86
N GLU A 92 23.55 9.34 -8.04
CA GLU A 92 23.13 8.93 -6.69
C GLU A 92 22.02 7.86 -6.70
N GLY A 93 21.04 7.99 -7.58
CA GLY A 93 19.95 7.01 -7.69
C GLY A 93 20.48 5.61 -8.01
N ASN A 94 21.30 5.50 -9.06
CA ASN A 94 21.89 4.24 -9.50
C ASN A 94 22.83 3.63 -8.45
N ARG A 95 23.62 4.44 -7.74
CA ARG A 95 24.45 3.96 -6.62
C ARG A 95 23.59 3.29 -5.54
N ARG A 96 22.47 3.92 -5.15
CA ARG A 96 21.54 3.36 -4.15
C ARG A 96 20.87 2.07 -4.64
N ILE A 97 20.42 2.05 -5.90
CA ILE A 97 19.80 0.87 -6.52
C ILE A 97 20.78 -0.30 -6.58
N ARG A 98 22.01 -0.05 -7.06
CA ARG A 98 23.05 -1.09 -7.17
C ARG A 98 23.42 -1.65 -5.80
N GLN A 99 23.67 -0.79 -4.81
CA GLN A 99 23.96 -1.23 -3.44
C GLN A 99 22.81 -2.04 -2.82
N PHE A 100 21.56 -1.67 -3.12
CA PHE A 100 20.39 -2.42 -2.67
C PHE A 100 20.41 -3.86 -3.21
N VAL A 101 20.61 -4.03 -4.51
CA VAL A 101 20.67 -5.36 -5.14
C VAL A 101 21.88 -6.15 -4.63
N GLU A 102 23.07 -5.55 -4.59
CA GLU A 102 24.29 -6.20 -4.09
C GLU A 102 24.14 -6.70 -2.63
N ARG A 103 23.28 -6.04 -1.82
CA ARG A 103 22.94 -6.41 -0.44
C ARG A 103 21.67 -7.27 -0.34
N GLY A 104 21.39 -8.09 -1.35
CA GLY A 104 20.32 -9.09 -1.30
C GLY A 104 18.99 -8.62 -1.89
N GLY A 105 18.92 -7.40 -2.43
CA GLY A 105 17.72 -6.86 -3.10
C GLY A 105 17.47 -7.49 -4.46
N ASN A 106 16.24 -7.40 -4.95
CA ASN A 106 15.89 -7.84 -6.29
C ASN A 106 15.59 -6.65 -7.21
N TYR A 107 16.13 -6.69 -8.42
CA TYR A 107 15.77 -5.78 -9.51
C TYR A 107 14.94 -6.52 -10.55
N ILE A 108 13.88 -5.89 -11.06
CA ILE A 108 13.09 -6.42 -12.18
C ILE A 108 12.97 -5.33 -13.24
N GLY A 109 13.45 -5.57 -14.45
CA GLY A 109 13.39 -4.63 -15.56
C GLY A 109 12.61 -5.20 -16.73
N PHE A 110 11.47 -4.58 -17.07
CA PHE A 110 10.66 -4.96 -18.22
C PHE A 110 10.94 -4.03 -19.41
N CYS A 111 11.30 -4.59 -20.57
CA CYS A 111 11.62 -3.85 -21.80
C CYS A 111 12.64 -2.73 -21.55
N ALA A 112 12.24 -1.45 -21.50
CA ALA A 112 13.09 -0.31 -21.14
C ALA A 112 13.85 -0.51 -19.82
N GLY A 113 13.22 -1.12 -18.81
CA GLY A 113 13.90 -1.51 -17.57
C GLY A 113 14.98 -2.60 -17.80
N GLY A 114 14.77 -3.48 -18.77
CA GLY A 114 15.77 -4.47 -19.20
C GLY A 114 17.00 -3.83 -19.86
N TYR A 115 16.78 -2.86 -20.75
CA TYR A 115 17.87 -2.05 -21.33
C TYR A 115 18.64 -1.30 -20.24
N TYR A 116 17.91 -0.63 -19.35
CA TYR A 116 18.48 0.17 -18.25
C TYR A 116 19.32 -0.66 -17.26
N GLY A 117 18.89 -1.91 -16.99
CA GLY A 117 19.62 -2.84 -16.13
C GLY A 117 20.84 -3.52 -16.78
N SER A 118 21.08 -3.32 -18.08
CA SER A 118 22.21 -3.91 -18.81
C SER A 118 23.47 -3.02 -18.74
N SER A 119 24.60 -3.44 -19.31
CA SER A 119 25.82 -2.61 -19.32
C SER A 119 25.78 -1.55 -20.42
N ARG A 120 25.13 -1.90 -21.54
CA ARG A 120 24.99 -1.04 -22.71
C ARG A 120 23.62 -1.25 -23.36
N CYS A 121 23.03 -0.16 -23.80
CA CYS A 121 21.80 -0.12 -24.59
C CYS A 121 22.15 0.20 -26.04
N GLU A 122 21.61 -0.58 -26.97
CA GLU A 122 21.64 -0.35 -28.40
C GLU A 122 20.22 -0.51 -28.95
N PHE A 123 19.50 0.60 -29.10
CA PHE A 123 18.12 0.63 -29.55
C PHE A 123 18.02 1.35 -30.90
N GLU A 124 17.40 0.70 -31.90
CA GLU A 124 17.18 1.23 -33.27
C GLU A 124 18.46 1.84 -33.88
N VAL A 125 19.58 1.10 -33.77
CA VAL A 125 20.89 1.52 -34.29
C VAL A 125 20.81 1.80 -35.79
N GLY A 126 21.22 3.00 -36.20
CA GLY A 126 21.14 3.49 -37.58
C GLY A 126 19.89 4.30 -37.91
N ASP A 127 18.86 4.33 -37.05
CA ASP A 127 17.72 5.23 -37.19
C ASP A 127 17.99 6.56 -36.48
N LYS A 128 18.32 7.60 -37.23
CA LYS A 128 18.70 8.92 -36.67
C LYS A 128 17.64 9.58 -35.78
N LEU A 129 16.38 9.16 -35.86
CA LEU A 129 15.29 9.73 -35.07
C LEU A 129 15.02 8.97 -33.78
N MET A 130 15.34 7.67 -33.75
CA MET A 130 15.01 6.78 -32.64
C MET A 130 16.22 6.15 -31.94
N GLU A 131 17.41 6.28 -32.52
CA GLU A 131 18.65 5.66 -32.04
C GLU A 131 18.96 6.07 -30.59
N VAL A 132 19.12 5.07 -29.74
CA VAL A 132 19.66 5.24 -28.38
C VAL A 132 20.81 4.27 -28.20
N ILE A 133 22.02 4.82 -28.11
CA ILE A 133 23.25 4.06 -27.89
C ILE A 133 23.98 4.63 -26.69
N GLY A 134 24.32 3.79 -25.73
CA GLY A 134 25.21 4.21 -24.65
C GLY A 134 25.29 3.23 -23.50
N ASP A 135 26.24 3.51 -22.61
CA ASP A 135 26.45 2.71 -21.43
C ASP A 135 25.41 3.04 -20.35
N ARG A 136 25.17 2.09 -19.44
CA ARG A 136 24.27 2.25 -18.31
C ARG A 136 25.04 1.95 -17.03
N GLU A 137 24.80 2.72 -15.96
CA GLU A 137 25.57 2.60 -14.72
C GLU A 137 25.19 1.35 -13.89
N LEU A 138 24.00 0.79 -14.10
CA LEU A 138 23.51 -0.34 -13.30
C LEU A 138 24.26 -1.64 -13.60
N GLN A 139 24.51 -1.97 -14.88
CA GLN A 139 25.35 -3.09 -15.31
C GLN A 139 25.04 -4.42 -14.59
N PHE A 140 23.77 -4.76 -14.39
CA PHE A 140 23.40 -6.05 -13.80
C PHE A 140 23.57 -7.19 -14.79
N PHE A 141 23.16 -6.96 -16.05
CA PHE A 141 23.61 -7.78 -17.17
C PHE A 141 24.90 -7.17 -17.75
N PRO A 142 26.01 -7.92 -17.83
CA PRO A 142 27.31 -7.38 -18.25
C PRO A 142 27.40 -7.11 -19.76
N GLY A 143 26.48 -7.66 -20.56
CA GLY A 143 26.47 -7.53 -22.01
C GLY A 143 25.58 -6.41 -22.54
N ILE A 144 25.42 -6.41 -23.87
CA ILE A 144 24.61 -5.45 -24.62
C ILE A 144 23.14 -5.92 -24.62
N ALA A 145 22.22 -5.04 -24.24
CA ALA A 145 20.80 -5.18 -24.59
C ALA A 145 20.58 -4.49 -25.93
N ARG A 146 20.32 -5.28 -26.97
CA ARG A 146 20.19 -4.80 -28.35
C ARG A 146 18.77 -4.98 -28.85
N GLY A 147 18.18 -3.93 -29.40
CA GLY A 147 16.89 -4.03 -30.04
C GLY A 147 16.64 -2.91 -31.06
N CYS A 148 15.46 -2.85 -31.65
CA CYS A 148 14.35 -3.76 -31.40
C CYS A 148 14.64 -5.20 -31.89
N ALA A 149 14.34 -6.22 -31.09
CA ALA A 149 14.51 -7.64 -31.48
C ALA A 149 13.70 -7.99 -32.73
N PHE A 150 12.58 -7.30 -32.96
CA PHE A 150 11.78 -7.35 -34.17
C PHE A 150 11.48 -5.92 -34.68
N PRO A 151 11.43 -5.71 -36.01
CA PRO A 151 11.31 -4.37 -36.59
C PRO A 151 9.89 -3.82 -36.51
N GLY A 152 9.76 -2.51 -36.75
CA GLY A 152 8.49 -1.83 -36.96
C GLY A 152 7.95 -1.05 -35.75
N PHE A 153 8.76 -0.87 -34.71
CA PHE A 153 8.42 -0.07 -33.53
C PHE A 153 8.14 1.39 -33.91
N VAL A 154 7.13 1.98 -33.26
CA VAL A 154 6.83 3.42 -33.37
C VAL A 154 6.42 3.93 -31.99
N TYR A 155 7.04 5.04 -31.55
CA TYR A 155 6.68 5.69 -30.30
C TYR A 155 5.19 6.06 -30.23
N HIS A 156 4.59 5.89 -29.06
CA HIS A 156 3.18 6.19 -28.80
C HIS A 156 2.20 5.45 -29.72
N SER A 157 2.60 4.30 -30.25
CA SER A 157 1.79 3.47 -31.15
C SER A 157 1.97 1.99 -30.86
N GLU A 158 0.96 1.20 -31.24
CA GLU A 158 1.00 -0.26 -31.23
C GLU A 158 1.58 -0.85 -32.53
N LYS A 159 2.10 0.00 -33.42
CA LYS A 159 2.77 -0.45 -34.63
C LYS A 159 4.07 -1.18 -34.25
N GLY A 160 4.20 -2.40 -34.76
CA GLY A 160 5.32 -3.30 -34.42
C GLY A 160 5.01 -4.25 -33.25
N ALA A 161 3.91 -4.04 -32.53
CA ALA A 161 3.51 -4.91 -31.44
C ALA A 161 3.13 -6.33 -31.93
N ARG A 162 3.49 -7.35 -31.16
CA ARG A 162 3.20 -8.76 -31.50
C ARG A 162 3.12 -9.67 -30.27
N ALA A 163 2.61 -10.88 -30.49
CA ALA A 163 2.62 -11.98 -29.53
C ALA A 163 3.84 -12.89 -29.81
N ALA A 164 5.00 -12.53 -29.26
CA ALA A 164 6.27 -13.21 -29.52
C ALA A 164 6.34 -14.56 -28.81
N ASP A 165 6.77 -15.60 -29.52
CA ASP A 165 6.96 -16.95 -28.96
C ASP A 165 8.26 -17.04 -28.16
N LEU A 166 8.15 -17.44 -26.90
CA LEU A 166 9.25 -17.59 -25.95
C LEU A 166 9.38 -19.04 -25.52
N LYS A 167 10.54 -19.64 -25.80
CA LYS A 167 10.90 -20.97 -25.31
C LYS A 167 11.60 -20.85 -23.96
N VAL A 168 11.05 -21.54 -22.96
CA VAL A 168 11.58 -21.53 -21.58
C VAL A 168 12.67 -22.59 -21.41
N ASP A 169 13.75 -22.22 -20.72
CA ASP A 169 14.75 -23.17 -20.25
C ASP A 169 14.31 -23.80 -18.91
N LYS A 170 13.77 -25.01 -18.99
CA LYS A 170 13.29 -25.77 -17.82
C LYS A 170 14.40 -26.26 -16.90
N THR A 171 15.67 -26.24 -17.34
CA THR A 171 16.79 -26.69 -16.50
C THR A 171 17.11 -25.68 -15.40
N VAL A 172 16.90 -24.39 -15.67
CA VAL A 172 17.12 -23.28 -14.72
C VAL A 172 15.83 -22.80 -14.03
N MET A 173 14.67 -23.22 -14.55
CA MET A 173 13.33 -22.91 -14.04
C MET A 173 12.69 -24.17 -13.42
N SER A 174 13.15 -24.57 -12.23
CA SER A 174 12.73 -25.80 -11.55
C SER A 174 11.54 -25.65 -10.60
N ALA A 175 11.03 -24.43 -10.40
CA ALA A 175 9.93 -24.15 -9.46
C ALA A 175 8.61 -23.91 -10.21
N GLY A 176 7.57 -24.68 -9.85
CA GLY A 176 6.20 -24.53 -10.35
C GLY A 176 5.92 -25.16 -11.73
N THR A 177 4.69 -24.97 -12.22
CA THR A 177 4.24 -25.47 -13.53
C THR A 177 4.68 -24.52 -14.63
N VAL A 178 5.93 -24.62 -15.09
CA VAL A 178 6.45 -23.69 -16.10
C VAL A 178 6.13 -24.18 -17.53
N PRO A 179 5.55 -23.35 -18.41
CA PRO A 179 5.28 -23.72 -19.80
C PRO A 179 6.57 -24.03 -20.56
N LYS A 180 6.49 -24.87 -21.61
CA LYS A 180 7.65 -25.13 -22.50
C LYS A 180 7.87 -23.97 -23.46
N VAL A 181 6.78 -23.46 -24.01
CA VAL A 181 6.70 -22.28 -24.88
C VAL A 181 5.47 -21.50 -24.46
N PHE A 182 5.55 -20.18 -24.51
CA PHE A 182 4.39 -19.29 -24.32
C PHE A 182 4.59 -18.01 -25.13
N LYS A 183 3.51 -17.25 -25.30
CA LYS A 183 3.45 -16.01 -26.05
C LYS A 183 3.42 -14.82 -25.12
N SER A 184 4.34 -13.89 -25.35
CA SER A 184 4.46 -12.64 -24.59
C SER A 184 4.14 -11.44 -25.46
N TYR A 185 3.52 -10.42 -24.87
CA TYR A 185 3.41 -9.12 -25.55
C TYR A 185 4.83 -8.60 -25.80
N TYR A 186 5.07 -8.11 -27.00
CA TYR A 186 6.33 -7.49 -27.40
C TYR A 186 6.01 -6.17 -28.09
N ASN A 187 6.69 -5.11 -27.66
CA ASN A 187 6.75 -3.85 -28.37
C ASN A 187 8.06 -3.13 -27.99
N GLY A 188 9.03 -3.08 -28.90
CA GLY A 188 10.32 -2.40 -28.67
C GLY A 188 11.39 -3.15 -27.83
N GLY A 189 11.15 -4.41 -27.46
CA GLY A 189 12.03 -5.18 -26.57
C GLY A 189 13.41 -5.54 -27.16
N CYS A 190 14.38 -5.82 -26.30
CA CYS A 190 15.73 -6.27 -26.69
C CYS A 190 15.89 -7.79 -26.76
N VAL A 191 16.99 -8.20 -27.40
CA VAL A 191 17.69 -9.45 -27.10
C VAL A 191 18.92 -9.14 -26.23
N PHE A 192 19.23 -10.03 -25.28
CA PHE A 192 20.44 -9.95 -24.46
C PHE A 192 21.60 -10.64 -25.18
N VAL A 193 22.48 -9.86 -25.80
CA VAL A 193 23.53 -10.33 -26.70
C VAL A 193 24.52 -11.21 -25.95
N ASP A 194 24.85 -12.38 -26.52
CA ASP A 194 25.85 -13.31 -25.97
C ASP A 194 25.55 -13.80 -24.54
N ALA A 195 24.29 -13.76 -24.09
CA ALA A 195 23.93 -14.15 -22.72
C ALA A 195 24.50 -15.51 -22.25
N PRO A 196 24.56 -16.58 -23.07
CA PRO A 196 25.19 -17.85 -22.68
C PRO A 196 26.68 -17.73 -22.29
N LYS A 197 27.43 -16.79 -22.90
CA LYS A 197 28.85 -16.57 -22.59
C LYS A 197 29.08 -16.00 -21.19
N PHE A 198 28.05 -15.37 -20.61
CA PHE A 198 28.12 -14.77 -19.28
C PHE A 198 27.70 -15.72 -18.15
N LYS A 199 27.54 -17.03 -18.43
CA LYS A 199 27.18 -18.03 -17.41
C LYS A 199 28.14 -18.07 -16.22
N SER A 200 29.44 -17.90 -16.45
CA SER A 200 30.45 -17.83 -15.38
C SER A 200 30.35 -16.58 -14.51
N GLN A 201 29.65 -15.53 -14.99
CA GLN A 201 29.36 -14.30 -14.24
C GLN A 201 27.98 -14.35 -13.56
N GLY A 202 27.33 -15.52 -13.53
CA GLY A 202 26.04 -15.70 -12.86
C GLY A 202 24.83 -15.29 -13.70
N VAL A 203 24.98 -15.23 -15.03
CA VAL A 203 23.85 -15.02 -15.96
C VAL A 203 23.22 -16.36 -16.35
N GLU A 204 21.90 -16.45 -16.24
CA GLU A 204 21.08 -17.58 -16.67
C GLU A 204 20.02 -17.11 -17.66
N VAL A 205 19.92 -17.78 -18.81
CA VAL A 205 18.88 -17.51 -19.80
C VAL A 205 17.61 -18.26 -19.40
N LEU A 206 16.55 -17.54 -19.05
CA LEU A 206 15.29 -18.16 -18.62
C LEU A 206 14.36 -18.45 -19.79
N ALA A 207 14.34 -17.57 -20.78
CA ALA A 207 13.57 -17.74 -22.01
C ALA A 207 14.26 -17.09 -23.21
N SER A 208 14.07 -17.67 -24.39
CA SER A 208 14.62 -17.18 -25.65
C SER A 208 13.54 -17.02 -26.72
N TYR A 209 13.69 -16.05 -27.61
CA TYR A 209 12.83 -15.92 -28.78
C TYR A 209 12.98 -17.15 -29.68
N THR A 210 11.87 -17.74 -30.11
CA THR A 210 11.92 -18.84 -31.08
C THR A 210 12.00 -18.36 -32.53
N GLU A 211 11.53 -17.14 -32.76
CA GLU A 211 11.56 -16.48 -34.07
C GLU A 211 12.93 -15.85 -34.33
N HIS A 212 13.24 -15.64 -35.61
CA HIS A 212 14.45 -14.92 -36.02
C HIS A 212 14.38 -13.45 -35.57
N VAL A 213 15.36 -13.02 -34.79
CA VAL A 213 15.50 -11.62 -34.36
C VAL A 213 16.20 -10.79 -35.43
N ALA A 214 15.80 -9.53 -35.60
CA ALA A 214 16.29 -8.65 -36.67
C ALA A 214 17.68 -8.04 -36.40
N VAL A 215 18.17 -8.16 -35.18
CA VAL A 215 19.47 -7.65 -34.74
C VAL A 215 20.43 -8.82 -34.47
N ASP A 216 21.74 -8.57 -34.58
CA ASP A 216 22.73 -9.57 -34.18
C ASP A 216 22.61 -9.88 -32.68
N SER A 217 22.24 -11.11 -32.35
CA SER A 217 22.08 -11.58 -30.98
C SER A 217 23.30 -12.29 -30.41
N GLY A 218 24.35 -12.49 -31.22
CA GLY A 218 25.48 -13.33 -30.85
C GLY A 218 25.05 -14.78 -30.61
N GLU A 219 25.52 -15.37 -29.50
CA GLU A 219 25.17 -16.75 -29.14
C GLU A 219 23.75 -16.84 -28.55
N GLY A 220 22.83 -17.43 -29.31
CA GLY A 220 21.44 -17.63 -28.91
C GLY A 220 20.56 -16.39 -29.12
N SER A 221 19.33 -16.43 -28.59
CA SER A 221 18.31 -15.39 -28.77
C SER A 221 17.63 -15.04 -27.44
N ALA A 222 18.44 -14.82 -26.40
CA ALA A 222 17.97 -14.63 -25.03
C ALA A 222 17.01 -13.44 -24.89
N ALA A 223 15.76 -13.72 -24.51
CA ALA A 223 14.69 -12.74 -24.32
C ALA A 223 14.49 -12.36 -22.86
N VAL A 224 14.83 -13.28 -21.94
CA VAL A 224 14.72 -13.09 -20.48
C VAL A 224 15.95 -13.67 -19.81
N VAL A 225 16.62 -12.87 -18.99
CA VAL A 225 17.83 -13.27 -18.25
C VAL A 225 17.68 -13.03 -16.75
N TYR A 226 18.20 -13.96 -15.96
CA TYR A 226 18.46 -13.80 -14.53
C TYR A 226 19.95 -13.53 -14.34
N CYS A 227 20.30 -12.51 -13.56
CA CYS A 227 21.67 -12.15 -13.26
C CYS A 227 21.88 -12.20 -11.74
N LYS A 228 22.81 -13.02 -11.26
CA LYS A 228 23.23 -12.99 -9.85
C LYS A 228 24.09 -11.76 -9.59
N VAL A 229 23.70 -10.91 -8.64
CA VAL A 229 24.40 -9.65 -8.34
C VAL A 229 24.66 -9.54 -6.85
N GLY A 230 25.90 -9.76 -6.43
CA GLY A 230 26.26 -9.84 -5.01
C GLY A 230 25.40 -10.86 -4.27
N GLN A 231 24.74 -10.43 -3.20
CA GLN A 231 23.80 -11.28 -2.45
C GLN A 231 22.41 -11.35 -3.10
N GLY A 232 22.04 -10.38 -3.96
CA GLY A 232 20.72 -10.28 -4.60
C GLY A 232 20.71 -10.82 -6.02
N ALA A 233 19.78 -10.30 -6.84
CA ALA A 233 19.61 -10.69 -8.23
C ALA A 233 18.88 -9.62 -9.07
N ALA A 234 19.05 -9.70 -10.39
CA ALA A 234 18.29 -8.93 -11.36
C ALA A 234 17.59 -9.86 -12.38
N LEU A 235 16.32 -9.61 -12.65
CA LEU A 235 15.54 -10.23 -13.73
C LEU A 235 15.31 -9.18 -14.81
N LEU A 236 15.80 -9.42 -16.01
CA LEU A 236 15.66 -8.49 -17.13
C LEU A 236 14.90 -9.17 -18.27
N THR A 237 13.93 -8.48 -18.84
CA THR A 237 13.14 -8.97 -19.98
C THR A 237 13.21 -7.98 -21.14
N GLY A 238 13.33 -8.51 -22.35
CA GLY A 238 13.03 -7.78 -23.59
C GLY A 238 11.52 -7.61 -23.80
N PRO A 239 10.73 -8.69 -23.79
CA PRO A 239 9.28 -8.62 -23.95
C PRO A 239 8.58 -8.31 -22.62
N HIS A 240 7.25 -8.20 -22.66
CA HIS A 240 6.38 -7.84 -21.55
C HIS A 240 5.51 -9.02 -21.05
N PRO A 241 6.08 -9.96 -20.28
CA PRO A 241 5.31 -11.07 -19.73
C PRO A 241 4.30 -10.62 -18.66
N GLU A 242 4.47 -9.42 -18.11
CA GLU A 242 3.59 -8.79 -17.11
C GLU A 242 2.30 -8.20 -17.72
N PHE A 243 2.22 -8.09 -19.05
CA PHE A 243 1.02 -7.60 -19.71
C PHE A 243 -0.06 -8.69 -19.72
N VAL A 244 -1.24 -8.30 -19.24
CA VAL A 244 -2.42 -9.15 -19.06
C VAL A 244 -3.56 -8.65 -19.94
N PHE A 245 -4.46 -9.55 -20.34
CA PHE A 245 -5.62 -9.18 -21.12
C PHE A 245 -6.66 -8.50 -20.22
N LEU A 246 -7.16 -7.33 -20.64
CA LEU A 246 -8.09 -6.51 -19.86
C LEU A 246 -9.48 -6.49 -20.49
N GLY A 247 -10.24 -7.59 -20.43
CA GLY A 247 -11.62 -7.64 -20.96
C GLY A 247 -12.19 -9.05 -21.14
N LYS A 248 -13.47 -9.17 -21.48
CA LYS A 248 -14.05 -10.43 -22.03
C LYS A 248 -14.03 -10.37 -23.56
N PRO A 249 -13.87 -11.51 -24.25
CA PRO A 249 -14.21 -11.62 -25.67
C PRO A 249 -15.75 -11.69 -25.78
N ALA A 250 -16.39 -10.54 -25.94
CA ALA A 250 -17.78 -10.46 -26.39
C ALA A 250 -17.78 -9.72 -27.72
N ASP A 251 -18.60 -10.19 -28.66
CA ASP A 251 -18.56 -9.94 -30.11
C ASP A 251 -18.86 -8.48 -30.56
N ASP A 252 -18.61 -7.49 -29.72
CA ASP A 252 -18.68 -6.07 -30.05
C ASP A 252 -17.40 -5.34 -29.62
N TRP A 253 -16.55 -5.05 -30.61
CA TRP A 253 -15.29 -4.31 -30.46
C TRP A 253 -15.51 -2.88 -29.92
N SER A 254 -16.70 -2.32 -30.07
CA SER A 254 -17.01 -0.96 -29.60
C SER A 254 -17.23 -0.88 -28.08
N LEU A 255 -17.65 -1.99 -27.45
CA LEU A 255 -17.90 -2.11 -26.00
C LEU A 255 -16.77 -2.83 -25.25
N THR A 256 -15.85 -3.46 -25.98
CA THR A 256 -14.70 -4.21 -25.44
C THR A 256 -13.38 -3.53 -25.77
N LYS A 257 -13.25 -2.21 -25.59
CA LYS A 257 -11.96 -1.50 -25.76
C LYS A 257 -10.85 -2.20 -24.96
N PRO A 258 -9.92 -2.94 -25.59
CA PRO A 258 -8.81 -3.56 -24.89
C PRO A 258 -7.85 -2.42 -24.57
N ARG A 259 -7.74 -2.05 -23.29
CA ARG A 259 -6.84 -0.98 -22.83
C ARG A 259 -5.39 -1.46 -22.80
N PHE A 260 -4.87 -1.89 -23.95
CA PHE A 260 -3.43 -2.04 -24.19
C PHE A 260 -2.76 -0.68 -24.51
N ALA A 261 -3.54 0.38 -24.75
CA ALA A 261 -3.01 1.76 -24.87
C ALA A 261 -4.10 2.82 -24.70
N SER A 262 -3.65 4.02 -24.33
CA SER A 262 -4.34 5.32 -24.40
C SER A 262 -4.77 5.75 -25.81
N ALA A 263 -4.35 5.06 -26.87
CA ALA A 263 -4.68 5.42 -28.25
C ALA A 263 -6.11 5.03 -28.70
N ASN A 264 -6.85 4.20 -27.96
CA ASN A 264 -8.16 3.69 -28.43
C ASN A 264 -9.34 4.57 -28.03
N LEU A 265 -9.20 5.89 -28.00
CA LEU A 265 -10.34 6.81 -27.83
C LEU A 265 -11.20 6.94 -29.10
N GLU A 266 -10.74 6.49 -30.27
CA GLU A 266 -11.49 6.62 -31.53
C GLU A 266 -12.06 5.31 -32.09
N SER A 267 -13.12 5.43 -32.89
CA SER A 267 -13.93 4.35 -33.48
C SER A 267 -13.25 3.56 -34.61
N LYS A 268 -11.92 3.65 -34.74
CA LYS A 268 -11.10 2.93 -35.74
C LYS A 268 -9.81 2.45 -35.08
N PRO A 269 -9.41 1.16 -35.20
CA PRO A 269 -8.09 0.74 -34.76
C PRO A 269 -7.01 1.35 -35.66
N ASP A 270 -6.09 2.14 -35.08
CA ASP A 270 -4.97 2.79 -35.79
C ASP A 270 -3.97 1.81 -36.41
N VAL A 271 -4.03 0.51 -36.04
CA VAL A 271 -3.09 -0.53 -36.50
C VAL A 271 -3.84 -1.81 -36.93
N PRO A 272 -3.85 -2.14 -38.23
CA PRO A 272 -4.43 -3.40 -38.73
C PRO A 272 -3.80 -4.64 -38.06
N GLY A 273 -4.64 -5.60 -37.61
CA GLY A 273 -4.19 -6.89 -37.04
C GLY A 273 -3.83 -6.89 -35.56
N PHE A 274 -3.84 -5.73 -34.88
CA PHE A 274 -3.53 -5.67 -33.44
C PHE A 274 -4.55 -6.43 -32.57
N SER A 275 -5.81 -6.48 -32.98
CA SER A 275 -6.86 -7.26 -32.31
C SER A 275 -6.54 -8.76 -32.24
N ASP A 276 -5.88 -9.32 -33.26
CA ASP A 276 -5.48 -10.73 -33.28
C ASP A 276 -4.29 -11.00 -32.36
N VAL A 277 -3.37 -10.04 -32.22
CA VAL A 277 -2.31 -10.07 -31.20
C VAL A 277 -2.92 -10.17 -29.81
N ILE A 278 -3.92 -9.34 -29.52
CA ILE A 278 -4.60 -9.34 -28.23
C ILE A 278 -5.33 -10.66 -27.95
N LYS A 279 -6.09 -11.19 -28.92
CA LYS A 279 -6.76 -12.50 -28.79
C LYS A 279 -5.77 -13.63 -28.52
N THR A 280 -4.64 -13.62 -29.22
CA THR A 280 -3.57 -14.59 -29.06
C THR A 280 -2.96 -14.53 -27.66
N LEU A 281 -2.72 -13.32 -27.15
CA LEU A 281 -2.22 -13.12 -25.80
C LEU A 281 -3.23 -13.52 -24.74
N ALA A 282 -4.52 -13.22 -24.92
CA ALA A 282 -5.57 -13.64 -23.99
C ALA A 282 -5.64 -15.17 -23.86
N ALA A 283 -5.55 -15.89 -24.98
CA ALA A 283 -5.57 -17.35 -25.01
C ALA A 283 -4.39 -17.99 -24.26
N ASP A 284 -3.27 -17.27 -24.11
CA ASP A 284 -2.04 -17.77 -23.49
C ASP A 284 -1.71 -17.11 -22.14
N GLU A 285 -2.69 -16.42 -21.53
CA GLU A 285 -2.50 -15.69 -20.28
C GLU A 285 -2.04 -16.60 -19.13
N LYS A 286 -2.65 -17.78 -19.00
CA LYS A 286 -2.28 -18.73 -17.94
C LYS A 286 -0.79 -19.10 -18.00
N HIS A 287 -0.28 -19.44 -19.18
CA HIS A 287 1.12 -19.80 -19.34
C HIS A 287 2.05 -18.60 -19.07
N ARG A 288 1.69 -17.38 -19.49
CA ARG A 288 2.42 -16.17 -19.10
C ARG A 288 2.46 -16.00 -17.58
N MET A 289 1.33 -16.09 -16.89
CA MET A 289 1.25 -15.90 -15.44
C MET A 289 2.03 -16.98 -14.69
N ASP A 290 1.95 -18.24 -15.14
CA ASP A 290 2.74 -19.33 -14.58
C ASP A 290 4.26 -19.09 -14.76
N PHE A 291 4.69 -18.53 -15.90
CA PHE A 291 6.08 -18.11 -16.12
C PHE A 291 6.49 -16.94 -15.21
N VAL A 292 5.66 -15.91 -15.07
CA VAL A 292 5.94 -14.77 -14.18
C VAL A 292 6.03 -15.23 -12.73
N LYS A 293 5.13 -16.11 -12.25
CA LYS A 293 5.21 -16.72 -10.91
C LYS A 293 6.52 -17.46 -10.69
N ALA A 294 6.96 -18.24 -11.67
CA ALA A 294 8.22 -18.97 -11.60
C ALA A 294 9.43 -18.02 -11.53
N CYS A 295 9.42 -16.93 -12.29
CA CYS A 295 10.44 -15.88 -12.22
C CYS A 295 10.48 -15.18 -10.85
N LEU A 296 9.32 -14.81 -10.30
CA LEU A 296 9.21 -14.19 -8.97
C LEU A 296 9.68 -15.15 -7.86
N THR A 297 9.32 -16.44 -7.96
CA THR A 297 9.78 -17.49 -7.05
C THR A 297 11.29 -17.68 -7.12
N LYS A 298 11.88 -17.63 -8.33
CA LYS A 298 13.34 -17.69 -8.52
C LYS A 298 14.08 -16.51 -7.89
N LEU A 299 13.44 -15.33 -7.81
CA LEU A 299 13.94 -14.17 -7.07
C LEU A 299 13.78 -14.29 -5.55
N GLY A 300 13.20 -15.40 -5.05
CA GLY A 300 12.95 -15.62 -3.63
C GLY A 300 11.72 -14.91 -3.08
N LEU A 301 10.84 -14.41 -3.96
CA LEU A 301 9.56 -13.83 -3.54
C LEU A 301 8.52 -14.93 -3.28
N THR A 302 7.66 -14.68 -2.29
CA THR A 302 6.54 -15.56 -1.95
C THR A 302 5.35 -15.22 -2.83
N VAL A 303 5.10 -16.04 -3.84
CA VAL A 303 3.93 -15.90 -4.72
C VAL A 303 2.71 -16.57 -4.12
N SER A 304 1.54 -16.02 -4.40
CA SER A 304 0.25 -16.62 -4.12
C SER A 304 -0.31 -17.29 -5.38
N ASP A 305 -1.31 -18.15 -5.21
CA ASP A 305 -2.14 -18.60 -6.34
C ASP A 305 -2.84 -17.39 -6.98
N ASP A 306 -3.26 -17.49 -8.26
CA ASP A 306 -3.91 -16.37 -8.96
C ASP A 306 -5.17 -15.93 -8.21
N GLN A 307 -5.03 -14.90 -7.36
CA GLN A 307 -6.17 -14.27 -6.71
C GLN A 307 -6.67 -13.18 -7.64
N ASN A 308 -7.91 -13.29 -8.09
CA ASN A 308 -8.56 -12.20 -8.80
C ASN A 308 -8.54 -10.96 -7.91
N VAL A 309 -8.25 -9.80 -8.50
CA VAL A 309 -8.40 -8.53 -7.79
C VAL A 309 -9.89 -8.37 -7.48
N PRO A 310 -10.31 -8.36 -6.20
CA PRO A 310 -11.72 -8.37 -5.88
C PRO A 310 -12.38 -7.05 -6.33
N SER A 311 -13.60 -7.16 -6.87
CA SER A 311 -14.45 -6.01 -7.09
C SER A 311 -14.81 -5.35 -5.76
N LEU A 312 -15.09 -4.04 -5.79
CA LEU A 312 -15.58 -3.36 -4.60
C LEU A 312 -16.94 -3.95 -4.21
N SER A 313 -17.12 -4.22 -2.92
CA SER A 313 -18.39 -4.70 -2.40
C SER A 313 -19.37 -3.54 -2.21
N TYR A 314 -20.66 -3.86 -2.09
CA TYR A 314 -21.61 -2.96 -1.46
C TYR A 314 -21.12 -2.60 -0.05
N MET A 315 -21.36 -1.35 0.35
CA MET A 315 -21.10 -0.88 1.70
C MET A 315 -22.41 -0.80 2.47
N HIS A 316 -22.42 -1.25 3.71
CA HIS A 316 -23.55 -1.31 4.59
C HIS A 316 -23.44 -0.17 5.61
N LEU A 317 -24.32 0.82 5.50
CA LEU A 317 -24.48 1.85 6.51
C LEU A 317 -25.51 1.37 7.54
N SER A 318 -25.08 1.26 8.78
CA SER A 318 -25.90 0.84 9.93
C SER A 318 -25.64 1.73 11.13
N SER A 319 -26.49 1.63 12.14
CA SER A 319 -26.30 2.31 13.42
C SER A 319 -26.70 1.41 14.60
N TYR A 320 -26.30 1.83 15.80
CA TYR A 320 -26.68 1.18 17.05
C TYR A 320 -28.20 1.11 17.20
N THR A 321 -28.86 2.28 17.07
CA THR A 321 -30.31 2.39 16.92
C THR A 321 -30.63 2.60 15.44
N PRO A 322 -31.32 1.66 14.75
CA PRO A 322 -31.56 1.78 13.29
C PRO A 322 -32.19 3.10 12.83
N SER A 323 -33.03 3.75 13.65
CA SER A 323 -33.59 5.07 13.33
C SER A 323 -32.55 6.18 13.11
N ASP A 324 -31.35 6.02 13.67
CA ASP A 324 -30.29 7.02 13.58
C ASP A 324 -29.70 7.09 12.17
N THR A 325 -29.68 5.98 11.40
CA THR A 325 -29.29 6.07 9.99
C THR A 325 -30.27 6.92 9.17
N THR A 326 -31.56 6.91 9.53
CA THR A 326 -32.57 7.74 8.86
C THR A 326 -32.33 9.21 9.14
N GLN A 327 -32.00 9.56 10.39
CA GLN A 327 -31.64 10.94 10.77
C GLN A 327 -30.36 11.39 10.08
N LEU A 328 -29.34 10.53 10.03
CA LEU A 328 -28.10 10.80 9.31
C LEU A 328 -28.37 11.05 7.82
N LEU A 329 -29.17 10.19 7.19
CA LEU A 329 -29.48 10.36 5.78
C LEU A 329 -30.28 11.63 5.50
N ALA A 330 -31.21 11.99 6.38
CA ALA A 330 -31.93 13.27 6.29
C ALA A 330 -30.97 14.47 6.35
N SER A 331 -29.91 14.40 7.17
CA SER A 331 -28.88 15.45 7.22
C SER A 331 -28.08 15.56 5.91
N LEU A 332 -27.93 14.44 5.18
CA LEU A 332 -27.22 14.36 3.91
C LEU A 332 -28.10 14.68 2.69
N GLN A 333 -29.42 14.87 2.87
CA GLN A 333 -30.36 15.03 1.76
C GLN A 333 -30.01 16.15 0.78
N HIS A 334 -29.39 17.23 1.27
CA HIS A 334 -28.95 18.35 0.44
C HIS A 334 -27.75 18.04 -0.48
N LEU A 335 -27.06 16.91 -0.25
CA LEU A 335 -25.97 16.40 -1.08
C LEU A 335 -26.42 15.28 -2.04
N ILE A 336 -27.65 14.79 -1.88
CA ILE A 336 -28.19 13.68 -2.65
C ILE A 336 -28.96 14.24 -3.85
N GLU A 337 -28.50 13.87 -5.03
CA GLU A 337 -29.11 14.18 -6.32
C GLU A 337 -29.84 12.94 -6.85
N LYS A 338 -30.92 13.15 -7.59
CA LYS A 338 -31.59 12.07 -8.32
C LYS A 338 -31.17 12.05 -9.77
N ASP A 339 -30.94 10.87 -10.32
CA ASP A 339 -30.70 10.70 -11.76
C ASP A 339 -32.00 10.62 -12.57
N GLU A 340 -31.87 10.35 -13.88
CA GLU A 340 -33.00 10.19 -14.80
C GLU A 340 -33.91 9.01 -14.41
N GLU A 341 -33.35 7.98 -13.78
CA GLU A 341 -34.05 6.79 -13.29
C GLU A 341 -34.59 6.95 -11.84
N GLN A 342 -34.54 8.17 -11.27
CA GLN A 342 -34.97 8.48 -9.90
C GLN A 342 -34.17 7.80 -8.78
N GLN A 343 -32.96 7.31 -9.08
CA GLN A 343 -32.02 6.74 -8.12
C GLN A 343 -31.24 7.84 -7.38
N ASP A 344 -30.94 7.60 -6.10
CA ASP A 344 -30.28 8.57 -5.22
C ASP A 344 -28.75 8.47 -5.32
N PHE A 345 -28.07 9.52 -5.76
CA PHE A 345 -26.61 9.60 -5.88
C PHE A 345 -26.03 10.74 -5.04
N LEU A 346 -24.86 10.49 -4.42
CA LEU A 346 -24.05 11.51 -3.76
C LEU A 346 -22.71 11.62 -4.49
N ARG A 347 -22.44 12.78 -5.10
CA ARG A 347 -21.18 13.07 -5.81
C ARG A 347 -20.28 13.98 -4.98
N ASP A 348 -19.16 13.44 -4.53
CA ASP A 348 -18.17 14.17 -3.73
C ASP A 348 -16.86 14.38 -4.51
N ASP A 349 -15.84 14.93 -3.85
CA ASP A 349 -14.59 15.34 -4.50
C ASP A 349 -13.78 14.15 -5.07
N ASN A 350 -13.85 12.97 -4.44
CA ASN A 350 -13.09 11.78 -4.86
C ASN A 350 -13.95 10.64 -5.37
N ASP A 351 -15.17 10.47 -4.84
CA ASP A 351 -16.01 9.32 -5.11
C ASP A 351 -17.46 9.72 -5.45
N THR A 352 -18.11 8.90 -6.28
CA THR A 352 -19.56 8.91 -6.48
C THR A 352 -20.18 7.73 -5.74
N PHE A 353 -21.21 8.00 -4.94
CA PHE A 353 -21.93 7.00 -4.16
C PHE A 353 -23.37 6.85 -4.65
N HIS A 354 -23.80 5.63 -4.96
CA HIS A 354 -25.20 5.29 -5.15
C HIS A 354 -25.80 4.87 -3.81
N ILE A 355 -26.78 5.61 -3.31
CA ILE A 355 -27.48 5.35 -2.05
C ILE A 355 -28.69 4.46 -2.30
N ILE A 356 -28.74 3.33 -1.60
CA ILE A 356 -29.74 2.27 -1.77
C ILE A 356 -30.52 2.09 -0.47
N LYS A 357 -31.85 2.12 -0.54
CA LYS A 357 -32.75 1.85 0.59
C LYS A 357 -33.46 0.50 0.40
N PRO A 358 -33.24 -0.50 1.27
CA PRO A 358 -33.88 -1.81 1.15
C PRO A 358 -35.41 -1.76 1.19
N SER A 359 -35.98 -0.77 1.88
CA SER A 359 -37.43 -0.55 1.99
C SER A 359 -38.13 -0.20 0.67
N ALA A 360 -37.37 0.06 -0.41
CA ALA A 360 -37.87 0.37 -1.75
C ALA A 360 -37.74 -0.79 -2.76
N TRP A 361 -37.29 -1.99 -2.36
CA TRP A 361 -36.99 -3.09 -3.28
C TRP A 361 -38.13 -4.11 -3.50
N GLU A 362 -38.36 -4.45 -4.77
CA GLU A 362 -39.04 -5.68 -5.18
C GLU A 362 -38.11 -6.89 -4.97
N THR A 363 -38.71 -8.06 -4.72
CA THR A 363 -38.04 -9.28 -4.21
C THR A 363 -36.97 -9.89 -5.15
N LYS A 364 -36.78 -9.34 -6.34
CA LYS A 364 -35.88 -9.85 -7.39
C LYS A 364 -34.43 -9.33 -7.24
N ASP A 365 -34.25 -8.09 -6.80
CA ASP A 365 -32.93 -7.42 -6.72
C ASP A 365 -32.12 -7.85 -5.49
N LEU A 366 -32.80 -8.32 -4.44
CA LEU A 366 -32.19 -8.85 -3.23
C LEU A 366 -31.34 -10.12 -3.49
N ALA A 367 -31.66 -10.85 -4.57
CA ALA A 367 -30.93 -12.04 -4.98
C ALA A 367 -29.61 -11.71 -5.70
N GLU A 368 -29.52 -10.54 -6.33
CA GLU A 368 -28.32 -10.06 -7.03
C GLU A 368 -27.35 -9.32 -6.09
N ALA A 369 -27.86 -8.68 -5.03
CA ALA A 369 -27.04 -7.97 -4.03
C ALA A 369 -26.43 -8.87 -2.93
N LEU A 370 -26.76 -10.16 -2.89
CA LEU A 370 -26.17 -11.13 -1.96
C LEU A 370 -25.00 -11.88 -2.62
N PRO A 371 -23.91 -12.21 -1.89
CA PRO A 371 -22.85 -13.04 -2.43
C PRO A 371 -23.43 -14.42 -2.79
N LEU A 372 -23.53 -14.74 -4.08
CA LEU A 372 -23.92 -16.08 -4.53
C LEU A 372 -22.90 -17.09 -3.98
N GLN A 373 -23.40 -18.03 -3.19
CA GLN A 373 -22.68 -19.28 -2.94
C GLN A 373 -22.31 -19.90 -4.29
N VAL A 374 -21.07 -20.38 -4.38
CA VAL A 374 -20.48 -21.04 -5.53
C VAL A 374 -21.28 -22.32 -5.83
N ASP A 375 -22.35 -22.21 -6.62
CA ASP A 375 -23.05 -23.34 -7.20
C ASP A 375 -23.01 -23.26 -8.73
N ASN A 376 -22.35 -24.25 -9.31
CA ASN A 376 -21.74 -24.28 -10.64
C ASN A 376 -22.73 -24.35 -11.83
N LYS A 377 -24.01 -23.97 -11.68
CA LYS A 377 -25.03 -24.13 -12.72
C LYS A 377 -26.17 -23.11 -12.63
N ARG A 378 -25.96 -21.87 -13.07
CA ARG A 378 -27.00 -21.07 -13.75
C ARG A 378 -26.37 -19.92 -14.55
N SER A 379 -26.93 -19.73 -15.73
CA SER A 379 -26.47 -18.97 -16.90
C SER A 379 -26.03 -17.53 -16.63
N ALA A 380 -24.80 -17.24 -17.09
CA ALA A 380 -24.03 -16.03 -16.88
C ALA A 380 -24.29 -14.94 -17.95
N ASN A 381 -25.52 -14.42 -18.03
CA ASN A 381 -25.83 -13.39 -19.04
C ASN A 381 -26.18 -11.99 -18.54
N GLU A 382 -26.40 -11.70 -17.24
CA GLU A 382 -26.82 -10.34 -16.83
C GLU A 382 -26.18 -9.77 -15.55
N LEU A 383 -25.18 -10.41 -14.96
CA LEU A 383 -24.42 -9.85 -13.83
C LEU A 383 -23.00 -9.46 -14.27
N ASP A 384 -22.60 -8.22 -13.99
CA ASP A 384 -21.34 -7.58 -14.38
C ASP A 384 -20.10 -8.39 -13.93
N GLY A 385 -19.70 -9.33 -14.77
CA GLY A 385 -18.58 -10.23 -14.56
C GLY A 385 -17.24 -9.57 -14.90
N SER A 386 -16.77 -8.68 -14.04
CA SER A 386 -15.53 -7.90 -14.23
C SER A 386 -14.47 -8.18 -13.14
N SER A 387 -13.91 -9.39 -13.09
CA SER A 387 -12.70 -9.68 -12.29
C SER A 387 -11.38 -9.45 -13.05
N ASP A 388 -11.44 -9.39 -14.39
CA ASP A 388 -10.27 -9.44 -15.27
C ASP A 388 -9.87 -8.04 -15.80
N ARG A 389 -10.32 -6.96 -15.14
CA ARG A 389 -10.02 -5.57 -15.53
C ARG A 389 -9.11 -4.90 -14.50
N ILE A 390 -8.16 -4.08 -14.93
CA ILE A 390 -7.46 -3.15 -14.03
C ILE A 390 -8.44 -2.02 -13.71
N VAL A 391 -9.06 -2.08 -12.55
CA VAL A 391 -10.07 -1.11 -12.11
C VAL A 391 -9.41 0.16 -11.60
N ASP A 392 -9.78 1.32 -12.15
CA ASP A 392 -9.53 2.60 -11.48
C ASP A 392 -10.66 2.84 -10.48
N TYR A 393 -10.40 2.52 -9.22
CA TYR A 393 -11.41 2.51 -8.18
C TYR A 393 -12.01 3.89 -7.85
N ASN A 394 -11.41 5.00 -8.28
CA ASN A 394 -12.00 6.32 -8.11
C ASN A 394 -13.15 6.56 -9.10
N THR A 395 -13.06 5.97 -10.30
CA THR A 395 -14.12 6.03 -11.32
C THR A 395 -15.27 5.06 -11.06
N VAL A 396 -15.08 4.10 -10.17
CA VAL A 396 -16.12 3.14 -9.80
C VAL A 396 -17.12 3.80 -8.84
N THR A 397 -18.38 3.84 -9.28
CA THR A 397 -19.52 4.16 -8.43
C THR A 397 -19.58 3.18 -7.27
N LYS A 398 -19.59 3.71 -6.05
CA LYS A 398 -19.62 2.92 -4.82
C LYS A 398 -21.06 2.84 -4.33
N HIS A 399 -21.51 1.65 -3.96
CA HIS A 399 -22.90 1.48 -3.54
C HIS A 399 -23.00 1.43 -2.01
N ILE A 400 -23.91 2.22 -1.43
CA ILE A 400 -24.19 2.24 0.01
C ILE A 400 -25.62 1.75 0.24
N ILE A 401 -25.77 0.60 0.89
CA ILE A 401 -27.04 0.09 1.38
C ILE A 401 -27.28 0.68 2.78
N VAL A 402 -28.36 1.44 2.94
CA VAL A 402 -28.75 2.08 4.20
C VAL A 402 -29.72 1.19 4.96
N HIS A 403 -29.34 0.77 6.15
CA HIS A 403 -30.15 -0.12 7.00
C HIS A 403 -30.94 0.70 8.03
N ASP A 404 -32.15 1.13 7.66
CA ASP A 404 -33.01 2.06 8.39
C ASP A 404 -33.95 1.43 9.42
N ASN A 405 -34.26 0.14 9.26
CA ASN A 405 -35.23 -0.58 10.09
C ASN A 405 -34.63 -1.74 10.89
N SER A 406 -33.43 -2.19 10.53
CA SER A 406 -32.75 -3.31 11.19
C SER A 406 -31.24 -3.19 10.99
N GLN A 407 -30.46 -4.06 11.63
CA GLN A 407 -29.02 -4.17 11.35
C GLN A 407 -28.79 -5.19 10.23
N PRO A 408 -27.69 -5.09 9.46
CA PRO A 408 -27.37 -6.06 8.41
C PRO A 408 -27.34 -7.50 8.95
N GLU A 409 -27.99 -8.42 8.22
CA GLU A 409 -27.92 -9.85 8.52
C GLU A 409 -26.51 -10.40 8.29
N SER A 410 -26.11 -11.40 9.07
CA SER A 410 -24.79 -12.04 8.91
C SER A 410 -24.59 -12.70 7.54
N LYS A 411 -25.66 -13.00 6.80
CA LYS A 411 -25.58 -13.51 5.43
C LYS A 411 -25.10 -12.46 4.43
N SER A 412 -25.49 -11.19 4.60
CA SER A 412 -25.05 -10.10 3.73
C SER A 412 -23.69 -9.54 4.13
N THR A 413 -23.26 -9.81 5.36
CA THR A 413 -21.98 -9.35 5.93
C THR A 413 -21.22 -10.52 6.57
N PRO A 414 -20.83 -11.56 5.80
CA PRO A 414 -20.32 -12.83 6.36
C PRO A 414 -18.99 -12.71 7.12
N TYR A 415 -18.22 -11.65 6.86
CA TYR A 415 -16.91 -11.41 7.49
C TYR A 415 -16.95 -10.37 8.61
N PHE A 416 -18.11 -9.75 8.89
CA PHE A 416 -18.27 -8.81 9.99
C PHE A 416 -19.71 -8.80 10.52
N ASN A 417 -19.91 -9.28 11.74
CA ASN A 417 -21.23 -9.37 12.34
C ASN A 417 -21.64 -8.08 13.06
N HIS A 418 -22.48 -7.26 12.40
CA HIS A 418 -22.96 -6.00 12.97
C HIS A 418 -23.65 -6.15 14.33
N ARG A 419 -24.48 -7.19 14.51
CA ARG A 419 -25.17 -7.44 15.78
C ARG A 419 -24.20 -7.76 16.91
N ALA A 420 -23.17 -8.56 16.62
CA ALA A 420 -22.12 -8.84 17.59
C ALA A 420 -21.32 -7.58 17.93
N PHE A 421 -21.01 -6.73 16.94
CA PHE A 421 -20.34 -5.46 17.17
C PHE A 421 -21.15 -4.56 18.11
N TYR A 422 -22.42 -4.29 17.80
CA TYR A 422 -23.25 -3.40 18.61
C TYR A 422 -23.56 -3.96 20.00
N ALA A 423 -23.73 -5.29 20.15
CA ALA A 423 -23.89 -5.90 21.47
C ALA A 423 -22.64 -5.76 22.35
N ASN A 424 -21.44 -5.91 21.76
CA ASN A 424 -20.19 -5.67 22.48
C ASN A 424 -19.98 -4.17 22.76
N LEU A 425 -20.41 -3.30 21.84
CA LEU A 425 -20.37 -1.85 22.02
C LEU A 425 -21.20 -1.45 23.24
N GLU A 426 -22.47 -1.87 23.30
CA GLU A 426 -23.36 -1.64 24.46
C GLU A 426 -22.74 -2.17 25.75
N HIS A 427 -22.23 -3.41 25.72
CA HIS A 427 -21.60 -4.02 26.89
C HIS A 427 -20.45 -3.17 27.44
N TYR A 428 -19.53 -2.70 26.60
CA TYR A 428 -18.41 -1.88 27.07
C TYR A 428 -18.83 -0.46 27.45
N GLN A 429 -19.78 0.13 26.72
CA GLN A 429 -20.29 1.47 27.06
C GLN A 429 -20.96 1.48 28.44
N SER A 430 -21.65 0.39 28.82
CA SER A 430 -22.26 0.26 30.16
C SER A 430 -21.26 0.29 31.32
N GLN A 431 -19.96 0.13 31.04
CA GLN A 431 -18.88 0.16 32.05
C GLN A 431 -18.36 1.57 32.32
N PHE A 432 -18.74 2.57 31.51
CA PHE A 432 -18.29 3.95 31.64
C PHE A 432 -19.46 4.89 31.97
N PRO A 433 -19.24 5.93 32.78
CA PRO A 433 -20.30 6.86 33.18
C PRO A 433 -20.72 7.87 32.10
N SER A 434 -19.93 8.02 31.03
CA SER A 434 -20.19 8.96 29.92
C SER A 434 -20.94 8.31 28.75
N THR A 435 -21.84 9.07 28.12
CA THR A 435 -22.48 8.67 26.86
C THR A 435 -21.44 8.58 25.75
N SER A 436 -21.10 7.36 25.34
CA SER A 436 -20.16 7.12 24.25
C SER A 436 -20.84 7.23 22.89
N THR A 437 -20.21 7.92 21.95
CA THR A 437 -20.69 8.17 20.59
C THR A 437 -19.87 7.45 19.51
N PHE A 438 -18.67 6.97 19.85
CA PHE A 438 -17.79 6.30 18.89
C PHE A 438 -18.36 4.94 18.50
N GLY A 439 -18.48 4.70 17.19
CA GLY A 439 -19.05 3.48 16.65
C GLY A 439 -20.58 3.43 16.62
N ALA A 440 -21.28 4.50 17.05
CA ALA A 440 -22.74 4.55 16.99
C ALA A 440 -23.29 4.45 15.56
N HIS A 441 -22.52 4.90 14.57
CA HIS A 441 -22.76 4.69 13.15
C HIS A 441 -21.58 3.93 12.55
N LEU A 442 -21.89 2.89 11.78
CA LEU A 442 -20.90 2.04 11.14
C LEU A 442 -21.17 1.92 9.64
N LEU A 443 -20.18 2.31 8.83
CA LEU A 443 -20.09 1.99 7.41
C LEU A 443 -19.15 0.80 7.24
N TYR A 444 -19.68 -0.36 6.84
CA TYR A 444 -18.88 -1.56 6.60
C TYR A 444 -18.89 -1.95 5.13
N GLY A 445 -17.75 -2.30 4.55
CA GLY A 445 -17.68 -2.99 3.27
C GLY A 445 -16.73 -4.18 3.34
N GLU A 446 -17.06 -5.28 2.68
CA GLU A 446 -16.16 -6.42 2.60
C GLU A 446 -14.87 -6.05 1.84
N VAL A 447 -15.02 -5.40 0.68
CA VAL A 447 -13.90 -4.94 -0.15
C VAL A 447 -14.10 -3.48 -0.49
N VAL A 448 -13.25 -2.62 0.06
CA VAL A 448 -13.30 -1.16 -0.17
C VAL A 448 -11.96 -0.65 -0.69
N THR A 449 -11.92 0.60 -1.17
CA THR A 449 -10.65 1.26 -1.52
C THR A 449 -9.78 1.48 -0.28
N SER A 450 -10.22 2.35 0.62
CA SER A 450 -9.58 2.65 1.91
C SER A 450 -10.60 3.32 2.81
N THR A 451 -10.83 2.77 3.99
CA THR A 451 -11.71 3.33 5.03
C THR A 451 -11.36 4.80 5.33
N ASN A 452 -10.06 5.13 5.36
CA ASN A 452 -9.60 6.50 5.58
C ASN A 452 -9.89 7.40 4.38
N THR A 453 -9.66 6.93 3.15
CA THR A 453 -9.91 7.73 1.93
C THR A 453 -11.40 7.98 1.72
N LEU A 454 -12.24 6.96 1.96
CA LEU A 454 -13.70 7.06 1.86
C LEU A 454 -14.26 8.20 2.72
N LEU A 455 -13.60 8.52 3.83
CA LEU A 455 -13.97 9.63 4.70
C LEU A 455 -13.19 10.91 4.36
N GLU A 456 -11.85 10.88 4.37
CA GLU A 456 -10.98 12.07 4.23
C GLU A 456 -11.11 12.78 2.87
N LYS A 457 -11.25 12.03 1.78
CA LYS A 457 -11.28 12.61 0.43
C LYS A 457 -12.66 12.99 -0.08
N ASN A 458 -13.72 12.69 0.69
CA ASN A 458 -15.09 13.05 0.36
C ASN A 458 -15.54 14.16 1.31
N THR A 459 -15.08 15.39 1.04
CA THR A 459 -15.15 16.46 2.03
C THR A 459 -16.57 16.98 2.26
N LYS A 460 -17.47 16.86 1.27
CA LYS A 460 -18.88 17.23 1.43
C LYS A 460 -19.57 16.28 2.40
N LEU A 461 -19.36 14.98 2.22
CA LEU A 461 -19.83 13.92 3.11
C LEU A 461 -19.24 14.10 4.51
N LEU A 462 -17.91 14.17 4.63
CA LEU A 462 -17.19 14.26 5.90
C LEU A 462 -17.69 15.39 6.81
N ARG A 463 -18.00 16.56 6.24
CA ARG A 463 -18.49 17.73 7.01
C ARG A 463 -19.85 17.51 7.68
N ASN A 464 -20.61 16.53 7.20
CA ASN A 464 -21.94 16.21 7.70
C ASN A 464 -21.95 14.94 8.58
N LEU A 465 -20.85 14.18 8.63
CA LEU A 465 -20.77 13.00 9.47
C LEU A 465 -20.64 13.37 10.96
N PRO A 466 -21.32 12.62 11.86
CA PRO A 466 -21.28 12.90 13.30
C PRO A 466 -19.95 12.49 13.94
N GLN A 467 -19.70 13.00 15.16
CA GLN A 467 -18.64 12.50 16.03
C GLN A 467 -18.74 10.98 16.16
N GLY A 468 -17.62 10.28 16.03
CA GLY A 468 -17.57 8.85 16.26
C GLY A 468 -18.08 7.99 15.09
N PHE A 469 -18.53 8.59 13.98
CA PHE A 469 -18.85 7.84 12.76
C PHE A 469 -17.64 7.01 12.35
N THR A 470 -17.83 5.69 12.19
CA THR A 470 -16.73 4.76 11.94
C THR A 470 -16.95 4.01 10.63
N ALA A 471 -15.93 3.95 9.79
CA ALA A 471 -15.88 3.07 8.63
C ALA A 471 -14.95 1.88 8.94
N THR A 472 -15.35 0.66 8.61
CA THR A 472 -14.52 -0.56 8.77
C THR A 472 -14.60 -1.43 7.52
N ALA A 473 -13.59 -2.28 7.29
CA ALA A 473 -13.59 -3.18 6.14
C ALA A 473 -12.82 -4.47 6.35
N THR A 474 -13.19 -5.51 5.62
CA THR A 474 -12.46 -6.80 5.63
C THR A 474 -11.18 -6.72 4.81
N VAL A 475 -11.25 -6.07 3.64
CA VAL A 475 -10.09 -5.86 2.75
C VAL A 475 -10.12 -4.43 2.19
N GLN A 476 -8.96 -3.78 2.20
CA GLN A 476 -8.72 -2.53 1.46
C GLN A 476 -7.81 -2.79 0.26
N VAL A 477 -8.28 -2.47 -0.94
CA VAL A 477 -7.49 -2.61 -2.19
C VAL A 477 -6.53 -1.44 -2.42
N ALA A 478 -6.69 -0.35 -1.66
CA ALA A 478 -5.89 0.87 -1.74
C ALA A 478 -5.58 1.46 -0.34
N GLY A 479 -5.30 0.60 0.64
CA GLY A 479 -4.97 0.99 2.02
C GLY A 479 -3.78 1.96 2.10
N ARG A 480 -3.88 2.99 2.94
CA ARG A 480 -2.87 4.07 3.05
C ARG A 480 -2.16 4.04 4.40
N GLY A 481 -0.85 4.27 4.37
CA GLY A 481 -0.04 4.65 5.52
C GLY A 481 0.34 6.13 5.48
N ARG A 482 1.27 6.55 6.34
CA ARG A 482 1.84 7.92 6.31
C ARG A 482 2.71 8.10 5.06
N GLY A 483 2.70 9.31 4.51
CA GLY A 483 3.45 9.61 3.29
C GLY A 483 2.93 8.85 2.08
N SER A 484 3.85 8.21 1.37
CA SER A 484 3.58 7.33 0.22
C SER A 484 3.48 5.84 0.60
N ASN A 485 3.56 5.51 1.90
CA ASN A 485 3.47 4.12 2.35
C ASN A 485 2.06 3.55 2.09
N VAL A 486 2.01 2.28 1.72
CA VAL A 486 0.77 1.51 1.55
C VAL A 486 0.59 0.60 2.76
N TRP A 487 -0.64 0.51 3.26
CA TRP A 487 -0.99 -0.46 4.28
C TRP A 487 -1.63 -1.68 3.62
N VAL A 488 -1.01 -2.85 3.78
CA VAL A 488 -1.57 -4.12 3.30
C VAL A 488 -2.54 -4.65 4.35
N SER A 489 -3.79 -4.88 3.95
CA SER A 489 -4.87 -5.33 4.82
C SER A 489 -5.47 -6.65 4.30
N PRO A 490 -4.82 -7.79 4.56
CA PRO A 490 -5.40 -9.08 4.24
C PRO A 490 -6.60 -9.41 5.15
N PRO A 491 -7.45 -10.36 4.76
CA PRO A 491 -8.53 -10.85 5.60
C PRO A 491 -8.03 -11.22 7.01
N GLY A 492 -8.76 -10.79 8.03
CA GLY A 492 -8.39 -10.94 9.44
C GLY A 492 -7.61 -9.77 10.04
N SER A 493 -7.17 -8.79 9.24
CA SER A 493 -6.73 -7.50 9.76
C SER A 493 -7.93 -6.65 10.20
N LEU A 494 -7.81 -5.94 11.32
CA LEU A 494 -8.80 -4.95 11.75
C LEU A 494 -8.44 -3.59 11.14
N MET A 495 -9.26 -3.14 10.19
CA MET A 495 -9.08 -1.87 9.48
C MET A 495 -10.27 -0.96 9.73
N PHE A 496 -10.05 0.20 10.35
CA PHE A 496 -11.13 1.16 10.55
C PHE A 496 -10.65 2.60 10.56
N SER A 497 -11.58 3.52 10.29
CA SER A 497 -11.38 4.96 10.40
C SER A 497 -12.53 5.61 11.13
N THR A 498 -12.24 6.46 12.11
CA THR A 498 -13.25 7.13 12.92
C THR A 498 -13.17 8.65 12.77
N VAL A 499 -14.32 9.29 12.58
CA VAL A 499 -14.46 10.75 12.51
C VAL A 499 -14.43 11.36 13.91
N ILE A 500 -13.61 12.39 14.09
CA ILE A 500 -13.42 13.13 15.33
C ILE A 500 -13.61 14.61 15.04
N ARG A 501 -14.61 15.22 15.66
CA ARG A 501 -14.89 16.64 15.61
C ARG A 501 -14.27 17.31 16.84
N HIS A 502 -13.26 18.12 16.59
CA HIS A 502 -12.43 18.74 17.62
C HIS A 502 -12.70 20.25 17.70
N PRO A 503 -13.32 20.76 18.79
CA PRO A 503 -13.71 22.17 18.89
C PRO A 503 -12.52 23.14 18.96
N MET A 504 -12.60 24.28 18.28
CA MET A 504 -11.56 25.34 18.35
C MET A 504 -11.38 25.96 19.72
N THR A 505 -12.43 25.96 20.53
CA THR A 505 -12.37 26.41 21.92
C THR A 505 -11.49 25.54 22.80
N LYS A 506 -11.14 24.32 22.37
CA LYS A 506 -10.34 23.36 23.14
C LYS A 506 -8.87 23.29 22.73
N MET A 507 -8.46 23.90 21.61
CA MET A 507 -7.11 23.75 21.04
C MET A 507 -5.95 24.14 21.96
N GLN A 508 -6.14 25.09 22.87
CA GLN A 508 -5.09 25.50 23.81
C GLN A 508 -4.90 24.49 24.94
N ALA A 509 -5.99 23.95 25.48
CA ALA A 509 -5.95 23.00 26.60
C ALA A 509 -5.78 21.55 26.13
N ALA A 510 -6.30 21.23 24.96
CA ALA A 510 -6.37 19.89 24.39
C ALA A 510 -5.98 19.92 22.90
N PRO A 511 -4.69 20.08 22.56
CA PRO A 511 -4.25 20.21 21.17
C PRO A 511 -4.57 18.98 20.30
N VAL A 512 -5.13 19.19 19.10
CA VAL A 512 -5.58 18.11 18.19
C VAL A 512 -4.48 17.10 17.82
N VAL A 513 -3.21 17.48 17.89
CA VAL A 513 -2.06 16.59 17.63
C VAL A 513 -2.07 15.36 18.54
N PHE A 514 -2.66 15.45 19.73
CA PHE A 514 -2.73 14.32 20.67
C PHE A 514 -3.71 13.23 20.25
N VAL A 515 -4.59 13.45 19.26
CA VAL A 515 -5.53 12.44 18.77
C VAL A 515 -4.83 11.14 18.37
N GLN A 516 -3.65 11.21 17.74
CA GLN A 516 -2.89 10.00 17.37
C GLN A 516 -2.34 9.25 18.60
N TYR A 517 -2.03 9.95 19.69
CA TYR A 517 -1.54 9.38 20.95
C TYR A 517 -2.68 8.72 21.72
N LEU A 518 -3.85 9.37 21.75
CA LEU A 518 -5.08 8.82 22.31
C LEU A 518 -5.47 7.52 21.56
N ALA A 519 -5.41 7.52 20.23
CA ALA A 519 -5.62 6.32 19.42
C ALA A 519 -4.65 5.19 19.77
N ALA A 520 -3.36 5.51 19.93
CA ALA A 520 -2.34 4.52 20.32
C ALA A 520 -2.62 3.90 21.69
N MET A 521 -2.94 4.74 22.68
CA MET A 521 -3.35 4.29 24.01
C MET A 521 -4.63 3.45 23.96
N ALA A 522 -5.62 3.87 23.16
CA ALA A 522 -6.89 3.15 23.01
C ALA A 522 -6.71 1.76 22.41
N ILE A 523 -5.83 1.60 21.41
CA ILE A 523 -5.50 0.28 20.86
C ILE A 523 -4.90 -0.61 21.94
N VAL A 524 -3.88 -0.13 22.64
CA VAL A 524 -3.16 -0.97 23.62
C VAL A 524 -4.05 -1.33 24.82
N GLN A 525 -4.73 -0.34 25.40
CA GLN A 525 -5.66 -0.58 26.48
C GLN A 525 -6.82 -1.46 26.01
N GLY A 526 -7.36 -1.23 24.81
CA GLY A 526 -8.45 -2.01 24.25
C GLY A 526 -8.08 -3.49 24.10
N ILE A 527 -6.87 -3.78 23.62
CA ILE A 527 -6.34 -5.15 23.55
C ILE A 527 -6.17 -5.75 24.94
N LYS A 528 -5.53 -5.03 25.87
CA LYS A 528 -5.19 -5.54 27.21
C LYS A 528 -6.42 -5.74 28.11
N SER A 529 -7.51 -5.01 27.84
CA SER A 529 -8.77 -5.09 28.59
C SER A 529 -9.91 -5.80 27.84
N TYR A 530 -9.59 -6.48 26.72
CA TYR A 530 -10.55 -7.13 25.83
C TYR A 530 -11.48 -8.14 26.52
N ASP A 531 -11.04 -8.78 27.60
CA ASP A 531 -11.89 -9.67 28.39
C ASP A 531 -11.50 -9.57 29.87
N GLY A 532 -11.64 -8.35 30.40
CA GLY A 532 -11.15 -7.99 31.72
C GLY A 532 -9.63 -8.11 31.79
N VAL A 533 -9.12 -8.81 32.81
CA VAL A 533 -7.68 -8.95 33.07
C VAL A 533 -6.99 -10.06 32.26
N ARG A 534 -7.72 -10.83 31.45
CA ARG A 534 -7.19 -12.03 30.77
C ARG A 534 -6.11 -11.72 29.74
N TYR A 535 -6.21 -10.57 29.07
CA TYR A 535 -5.30 -10.14 28.00
C TYR A 535 -4.28 -9.10 28.46
N LYS A 536 -4.23 -8.77 29.76
CA LYS A 536 -3.37 -7.71 30.29
C LYS A 536 -1.89 -7.91 29.97
N ASP A 537 -1.47 -9.17 29.87
CA ASP A 537 -0.08 -9.59 29.67
C ASP A 537 0.30 -9.64 28.17
N MET A 538 -0.59 -9.21 27.25
CA MET A 538 -0.29 -9.13 25.82
C MET A 538 0.98 -8.31 25.57
N PRO A 539 1.96 -8.84 24.82
CA PRO A 539 3.29 -8.26 24.73
C PRO A 539 3.37 -7.20 23.62
N ILE A 540 2.47 -6.23 23.70
CA ILE A 540 2.35 -5.12 22.75
C ILE A 540 2.94 -3.84 23.33
N LYS A 541 3.53 -3.02 22.47
CA LYS A 541 4.23 -1.79 22.81
C LYS A 541 3.97 -0.70 21.78
N LEU A 542 4.17 0.55 22.20
CA LEU A 542 4.02 1.76 21.42
C LEU A 542 5.38 2.21 20.91
N LYS A 543 5.47 2.39 19.58
CA LYS A 543 6.58 3.05 18.94
C LYS A 543 6.14 4.44 18.49
N TRP A 544 6.84 5.46 18.97
CA TRP A 544 6.54 6.84 18.65
C TRP A 544 6.76 7.12 17.16
N PRO A 545 5.90 7.92 16.52
CA PRO A 545 4.72 8.54 17.12
C PRO A 545 3.45 7.69 17.06
N ASN A 546 3.34 6.76 16.10
CA ASN A 546 2.04 6.32 15.58
C ASN A 546 1.92 4.79 15.34
N ASP A 547 2.81 3.98 15.89
CA ASP A 547 2.86 2.55 15.57
C ASP A 547 2.73 1.63 16.78
N ILE A 548 2.13 0.47 16.53
CA ILE A 548 1.96 -0.61 17.49
C ILE A 548 2.90 -1.75 17.10
N PHE A 549 3.71 -2.18 18.05
CA PHE A 549 4.66 -3.27 17.88
C PHE A 549 4.33 -4.40 18.84
N ALA A 550 4.59 -5.63 18.42
CA ALA A 550 4.52 -6.81 19.26
C ALA A 550 5.92 -7.38 19.48
N LEU A 551 6.19 -7.86 20.69
CA LEU A 551 7.35 -8.69 20.97
C LEU A 551 7.11 -10.09 20.38
N ASP A 552 7.88 -10.43 19.36
CA ASP A 552 7.97 -11.75 18.75
C ASP A 552 8.87 -12.63 19.61
N LEU A 553 8.25 -13.39 20.52
CA LEU A 553 8.95 -14.21 21.50
C LEU A 553 9.70 -15.38 20.86
N ALA A 554 9.29 -15.84 19.67
CA ALA A 554 10.03 -16.87 18.94
C ALA A 554 11.43 -16.36 18.54
N LYS A 555 11.53 -15.11 18.07
CA LYS A 555 12.83 -14.48 17.77
C LYS A 555 13.66 -14.19 19.02
N ALA A 556 12.99 -13.90 20.14
CA ALA A 556 13.66 -13.63 21.41
C ALA A 556 14.45 -14.84 21.93
N GLU A 557 13.92 -16.05 21.70
CA GLU A 557 14.60 -17.30 22.02
C GLU A 557 15.75 -17.61 21.05
N GLU A 558 15.56 -17.35 19.75
CA GLU A 558 16.58 -17.60 18.71
C GLU A 558 17.81 -16.69 18.82
N ASN A 559 17.62 -15.43 19.24
CA ASN A 559 18.68 -14.41 19.27
C ASN A 559 19.37 -14.24 20.64
N GLY A 560 19.19 -15.18 21.58
CA GLY A 560 19.88 -15.15 22.88
C GLY A 560 19.48 -13.99 23.79
N GLY A 561 18.31 -13.38 23.58
CA GLY A 561 17.75 -12.34 24.45
C GLY A 561 18.14 -10.88 24.12
N ASP A 562 18.75 -10.59 22.97
CA ASP A 562 18.90 -9.19 22.52
C ASP A 562 17.51 -8.56 22.33
N ARG A 563 17.21 -7.56 23.16
CA ARG A 563 15.90 -6.89 23.20
C ARG A 563 15.63 -6.03 21.98
N ASN A 564 16.66 -5.65 21.22
CA ASN A 564 16.52 -4.73 20.08
C ASN A 564 15.93 -5.40 18.83
N GLU A 565 16.01 -6.73 18.71
CA GLU A 565 15.61 -7.47 17.49
C GLU A 565 14.20 -8.08 17.54
N ASN A 566 13.54 -8.06 18.70
CA ASN A 566 12.37 -8.90 18.94
C ASN A 566 11.03 -8.20 18.64
N TYR A 567 11.01 -6.94 18.21
CA TYR A 567 9.76 -6.21 18.00
C TYR A 567 9.36 -6.16 16.51
N THR A 568 8.16 -6.65 16.21
CA THR A 568 7.57 -6.59 14.87
C THR A 568 6.39 -5.63 14.86
N LYS A 569 6.30 -4.78 13.82
CA LYS A 569 5.15 -3.88 13.66
C LYS A 569 3.88 -4.69 13.41
N ILE A 570 2.83 -4.43 14.19
CA ILE A 570 1.52 -5.06 14.04
C ILE A 570 0.39 -4.05 13.80
N GLY A 571 0.62 -2.76 14.04
CA GLY A 571 -0.40 -1.74 13.84
C GLY A 571 0.17 -0.38 13.49
N GLY A 572 -0.63 0.46 12.84
CA GLY A 572 -0.27 1.82 12.45
C GLY A 572 -1.47 2.76 12.49
N ILE A 573 -1.19 4.03 12.81
CA ILE A 573 -2.19 5.08 12.98
C ILE A 573 -1.91 6.20 11.96
N LEU A 574 -2.96 6.62 11.25
CA LEU A 574 -2.96 7.73 10.31
C LEU A 574 -4.05 8.71 10.71
N VAL A 575 -3.67 9.94 11.04
CA VAL A 575 -4.63 11.01 11.32
C VAL A 575 -4.54 12.05 10.23
N ASN A 576 -5.65 12.31 9.54
CA ASN A 576 -5.82 13.42 8.63
C ASN A 576 -6.83 14.40 9.24
N SER A 577 -6.69 15.69 8.97
CA SER A 577 -7.61 16.69 9.50
C SER A 577 -7.96 17.75 8.47
N HIS A 578 -9.23 18.11 8.42
CA HIS A 578 -9.74 19.27 7.73
C HIS A 578 -10.08 20.35 8.76
N TYR A 579 -9.89 21.61 8.37
CA TYR A 579 -10.18 22.75 9.23
C TYR A 579 -11.33 23.58 8.65
N ASN A 580 -12.21 24.05 9.53
CA ASN A 580 -13.12 25.15 9.26
C ASN A 580 -13.09 26.14 10.45
N SER A 581 -13.75 27.29 10.32
CA SER A 581 -13.69 28.35 11.36
C SER A 581 -14.19 27.95 12.76
N LYS A 582 -14.88 26.82 12.92
CA LYS A 582 -15.47 26.38 14.19
C LYS A 582 -14.74 25.19 14.81
N GLU A 583 -14.18 24.30 14.00
CA GLU A 583 -13.64 23.01 14.44
C GLU A 583 -12.58 22.45 13.47
N TYR A 584 -11.82 21.47 13.97
CA TYR A 584 -11.09 20.53 13.13
C TYR A 584 -11.91 19.26 13.01
N ILE A 585 -12.06 18.76 11.79
CA ILE A 585 -12.66 17.45 11.51
C ILE A 585 -11.52 16.51 11.18
N ALA A 586 -11.15 15.67 12.13
CA ALA A 586 -10.11 14.66 11.98
C ALA A 586 -10.71 13.31 11.58
N VAL A 587 -10.02 12.59 10.71
CA VAL A 587 -10.25 11.18 10.40
C VAL A 587 -9.06 10.42 10.97
N CYS A 588 -9.31 9.57 11.96
CA CYS A 588 -8.30 8.71 12.57
C CYS A 588 -8.43 7.30 12.01
N GLY A 589 -7.57 6.96 11.05
CA GLY A 589 -7.43 5.61 10.50
C GLY A 589 -6.47 4.74 11.30
N ILE A 590 -6.89 3.52 11.58
CA ILE A 590 -6.15 2.51 12.32
C ILE A 590 -6.12 1.22 11.49
N GLY A 591 -4.92 0.67 11.32
CA GLY A 591 -4.71 -0.68 10.81
C GLY A 591 -4.05 -1.54 11.86
N LEU A 592 -4.59 -2.74 12.10
CA LEU A 592 -4.09 -3.65 13.13
C LEU A 592 -4.17 -5.11 12.69
N ASN A 593 -3.03 -5.79 12.72
CA ASN A 593 -2.95 -7.23 12.43
C ASN A 593 -3.55 -8.03 13.58
N THR A 594 -4.75 -8.58 13.37
CA THR A 594 -5.53 -9.23 14.44
C THR A 594 -5.56 -10.74 14.29
N ALA A 595 -6.08 -11.25 13.18
CA ALA A 595 -6.22 -12.68 12.89
C ALA A 595 -5.56 -13.11 11.58
N ASN A 596 -5.00 -12.17 10.81
CA ASN A 596 -4.32 -12.45 9.55
C ASN A 596 -3.04 -13.27 9.75
N ALA A 597 -2.72 -14.11 8.75
CA ALA A 597 -1.54 -14.98 8.77
C ALA A 597 -0.25 -14.30 8.24
N ALA A 598 -0.43 -13.36 7.31
CA ALA A 598 0.60 -12.57 6.64
C ALA A 598 0.12 -11.10 6.63
N PRO A 599 0.96 -10.08 6.39
CA PRO A 599 2.36 -10.14 5.96
C PRO A 599 3.36 -10.28 7.14
N THR A 600 2.90 -10.03 8.38
CA THR A 600 3.66 -10.13 9.64
C THR A 600 2.81 -10.78 10.73
N ILE A 601 3.30 -10.82 11.97
CA ILE A 601 2.61 -11.41 13.11
C ILE A 601 1.29 -10.68 13.45
N SER A 602 0.31 -11.41 13.97
CA SER A 602 -1.00 -10.89 14.40
C SER A 602 -1.29 -11.15 15.88
N LEU A 603 -2.27 -10.44 16.45
CA LEU A 603 -2.66 -10.61 17.85
C LEU A 603 -3.03 -12.06 18.20
N ASN A 604 -3.75 -12.76 17.31
CA ASN A 604 -4.16 -14.15 17.53
C ASN A 604 -2.99 -15.12 17.49
N GLN A 605 -1.89 -14.80 16.81
CA GLN A 605 -0.66 -15.60 16.91
C GLN A 605 0.08 -15.36 18.23
N LEU A 606 -0.13 -14.21 18.88
CA LEU A 606 0.52 -13.88 20.14
C LEU A 606 -0.17 -14.49 21.37
N ILE A 607 -1.46 -14.84 21.28
CA ILE A 607 -2.21 -15.38 22.42
C ILE A 607 -1.60 -16.67 22.99
N GLN A 608 -0.92 -17.44 22.15
CA GLN A 608 -0.25 -18.68 22.56
C GLN A 608 0.88 -18.46 23.57
N PHE A 609 1.42 -17.24 23.62
CA PHE A 609 2.48 -16.88 24.56
C PHE A 609 1.96 -16.28 25.87
N LEU A 610 0.64 -16.16 26.03
CA LEU A 610 0.07 -15.67 27.28
C LEU A 610 0.17 -16.76 28.36
N PRO A 611 0.37 -16.37 29.63
CA PRO A 611 0.44 -17.32 30.75
C PRO A 611 -0.88 -18.04 31.03
N ARG A 612 -1.95 -17.67 30.34
CA ARG A 612 -3.31 -18.20 30.49
C ARG A 612 -3.85 -18.52 29.10
N LYS A 613 -4.60 -19.62 28.99
CA LYS A 613 -5.36 -19.91 27.78
C LYS A 613 -6.50 -18.89 27.65
N VAL A 614 -6.55 -18.20 26.51
CA VAL A 614 -7.58 -17.23 26.17
C VAL A 614 -8.16 -17.55 24.80
N GLU A 615 -9.35 -17.04 24.52
CA GLU A 615 -9.95 -17.18 23.20
C GLU A 615 -9.28 -16.23 22.19
N PRO A 616 -9.32 -16.55 20.88
CA PRO A 616 -8.87 -15.61 19.85
C PRO A 616 -9.70 -14.32 19.87
N PHE A 617 -9.08 -13.21 19.48
CA PHE A 617 -9.77 -11.95 19.22
C PHE A 617 -10.72 -12.09 18.03
N THR A 618 -11.96 -11.66 18.21
CA THR A 618 -12.90 -11.33 17.13
C THR A 618 -12.83 -9.85 16.77
N LEU A 619 -12.99 -9.52 15.48
CA LEU A 619 -12.84 -8.16 14.97
C LEU A 619 -13.90 -7.23 15.55
N GLU A 620 -15.14 -7.71 15.68
CA GLU A 620 -16.30 -6.98 16.17
C GLU A 620 -16.11 -6.55 17.63
N LYS A 621 -15.77 -7.50 18.51
CA LYS A 621 -15.55 -7.23 19.93
C LYS A 621 -14.31 -6.34 20.13
N LEU A 622 -13.27 -6.50 19.30
CA LEU A 622 -12.04 -5.72 19.44
C LEU A 622 -12.27 -4.27 18.98
N LEU A 623 -12.95 -4.07 17.85
CA LEU A 623 -13.34 -2.75 17.38
C LEU A 623 -14.20 -2.03 18.41
N ALA A 624 -15.24 -2.68 18.93
CA ALA A 624 -16.10 -2.12 19.97
C ALA A 624 -15.30 -1.72 21.21
N ARG A 625 -14.34 -2.55 21.64
CA ARG A 625 -13.51 -2.24 22.79
C ARG A 625 -12.57 -1.06 22.54
N ILE A 626 -11.90 -1.01 21.39
CA ILE A 626 -10.99 0.08 21.06
C ILE A 626 -11.76 1.41 20.97
N LEU A 627 -12.91 1.43 20.30
CA LEU A 627 -13.72 2.64 20.14
C LEU A 627 -14.21 3.19 21.48
N THR A 628 -14.68 2.33 22.39
CA THR A 628 -15.16 2.76 23.72
C THR A 628 -14.03 3.31 24.59
N VAL A 629 -12.86 2.68 24.58
CA VAL A 629 -11.67 3.21 25.27
C VAL A 629 -11.21 4.52 24.64
N PHE A 630 -11.25 4.63 23.32
CA PHE A 630 -10.85 5.85 22.62
C PHE A 630 -11.76 7.02 22.99
N ASP A 631 -13.07 6.79 23.03
CA ASP A 631 -14.04 7.81 23.39
C ASP A 631 -13.86 8.31 24.84
N ASP A 632 -13.65 7.40 25.80
CA ASP A 632 -13.37 7.75 27.19
C ASP A 632 -12.07 8.59 27.33
N LEU A 633 -11.00 8.15 26.68
CA LEU A 633 -9.73 8.89 26.64
C LEU A 633 -9.92 10.28 26.00
N TYR A 634 -10.69 10.37 24.91
CA TYR A 634 -10.96 11.63 24.23
C TYR A 634 -11.81 12.57 25.08
N ALA A 635 -12.85 12.06 25.74
CA ALA A 635 -13.70 12.84 26.64
C ALA A 635 -12.87 13.43 27.80
N ARG A 636 -12.01 12.63 28.43
CA ARG A 636 -11.08 13.11 29.47
C ARG A 636 -10.11 14.16 28.91
N PHE A 637 -9.58 13.93 27.71
CA PHE A 637 -8.63 14.83 27.07
C PHE A 637 -9.22 16.22 26.83
N LEU A 638 -10.49 16.30 26.41
CA LEU A 638 -11.19 17.58 26.22
C LEU A 638 -11.40 18.37 27.52
N VAL A 639 -11.31 17.73 28.69
CA VAL A 639 -11.45 18.36 30.01
C VAL A 639 -10.09 18.74 30.59
N THR A 640 -9.12 17.83 30.52
CA THR A 640 -7.87 17.91 31.29
C THR A 640 -6.63 18.16 30.44
N GLY A 641 -6.73 18.06 29.11
CA GLY A 641 -5.58 18.00 28.23
C GLY A 641 -4.83 16.66 28.36
N PHE A 642 -3.57 16.63 27.91
CA PHE A 642 -2.70 15.46 28.09
C PHE A 642 -2.10 15.46 29.50
N ASP A 643 -2.89 15.01 30.46
CA ASP A 643 -2.55 15.03 31.88
C ASP A 643 -1.54 13.93 32.31
N GLU A 644 -1.13 13.95 33.59
CA GLU A 644 -0.16 12.99 34.14
C GLU A 644 -0.66 11.53 34.11
N THR A 645 -1.98 11.33 34.13
CA THR A 645 -2.54 9.98 34.05
C THR A 645 -2.40 9.43 32.64
N MET A 646 -2.73 10.23 31.62
CA MET A 646 -2.52 9.85 30.22
C MET A 646 -1.05 9.65 29.90
N GLU A 647 -0.18 10.53 30.39
CA GLU A 647 1.26 10.38 30.22
C GLU A 647 1.77 9.06 30.80
N LYS A 648 1.33 8.71 32.01
CA LYS A 648 1.68 7.43 32.65
C LYS A 648 1.21 6.23 31.83
N ILE A 649 -0.03 6.24 31.36
CA ILE A 649 -0.59 5.20 30.51
C ILE A 649 0.25 5.03 29.24
N TYR A 650 0.62 6.14 28.61
CA TYR A 650 1.38 6.14 27.37
C TYR A 650 2.78 5.56 27.57
N TYR A 651 3.48 6.00 28.63
CA TYR A 651 4.84 5.54 28.90
C TYR A 651 4.93 4.10 29.45
N GLU A 652 3.87 3.56 30.05
CA GLU A 652 3.83 2.15 30.49
C GLU A 652 4.10 1.17 29.33
N HIS A 653 3.73 1.57 28.11
CA HIS A 653 3.84 0.74 26.92
C HIS A 653 4.80 1.30 25.87
N TRP A 654 5.48 2.40 26.15
CA TRP A 654 6.42 3.07 25.25
C TRP A 654 7.77 2.33 25.13
N LEU A 655 8.35 2.26 23.93
CA LEU A 655 9.60 1.55 23.67
C LEU A 655 10.90 2.35 23.87
N HIS A 656 10.83 3.68 23.89
CA HIS A 656 12.01 4.52 23.67
C HIS A 656 12.67 5.12 24.91
N MET A 657 12.20 4.80 26.12
CA MET A 657 12.72 5.47 27.32
C MET A 657 14.21 5.19 27.50
N ASP A 658 14.99 6.25 27.73
CA ASP A 658 16.44 6.27 27.91
C ASP A 658 17.26 5.68 26.76
N GLN A 659 16.64 5.47 25.58
CA GLN A 659 17.38 5.07 24.39
C GLN A 659 18.35 6.16 23.98
N ILE A 660 19.61 5.77 23.73
CA ILE A 660 20.63 6.68 23.20
C ILE A 660 20.52 6.72 21.70
N VAL A 661 20.28 7.91 21.17
CA VAL A 661 20.16 8.23 19.76
C VAL A 661 21.30 9.17 19.34
N THR A 662 21.63 9.19 18.06
CA THR A 662 22.55 10.17 17.48
C THR A 662 21.74 11.20 16.71
N LEU A 663 21.94 12.50 16.90
CA LEU A 663 21.25 13.58 16.20
C LEU A 663 22.13 14.05 15.03
N GLU A 664 21.91 13.53 13.82
CA GLU A 664 22.81 13.85 12.69
C GLU A 664 22.71 15.29 12.22
N ALA A 665 21.55 15.95 12.32
CA ALA A 665 21.46 17.38 12.00
C ALA A 665 22.32 18.25 12.92
N GLU A 666 22.69 17.75 14.09
CA GLU A 666 23.52 18.42 15.07
C GLU A 666 24.94 17.81 15.07
N GLY A 667 25.46 17.48 13.88
CA GLY A 667 26.82 16.97 13.72
C GLY A 667 27.07 15.59 14.29
N GLY A 668 26.02 14.77 14.45
CA GLY A 668 26.14 13.44 15.04
C GLY A 668 26.18 13.46 16.57
N GLN A 669 25.60 14.48 17.19
CA GLN A 669 25.54 14.62 18.64
C GLN A 669 24.72 13.49 19.28
N ARG A 670 25.28 12.79 20.28
CA ARG A 670 24.52 11.77 21.03
C ARG A 670 23.53 12.43 21.98
N ALA A 671 22.35 11.84 22.11
CA ALA A 671 21.30 12.27 23.02
C ALA A 671 20.53 11.08 23.58
N ARG A 672 19.93 11.23 24.76
CA ARG A 672 19.10 10.22 25.42
C ARG A 672 17.63 10.64 25.34
N ILE A 673 16.77 9.75 24.87
CA ILE A 673 15.33 10.00 24.80
C ILE A 673 14.72 10.02 26.21
N LYS A 674 13.94 11.06 26.51
CA LYS A 674 13.32 11.26 27.84
C LYS A 674 11.79 11.27 27.83
N GLY A 675 11.15 11.33 26.66
CA GLY A 675 9.70 11.33 26.55
C GLY A 675 9.19 12.24 25.44
N ILE A 676 8.01 12.82 25.64
CA ILE A 676 7.37 13.78 24.74
C ILE A 676 6.96 15.05 25.48
N THR A 677 6.83 16.17 24.75
CA THR A 677 6.27 17.41 25.31
C THR A 677 4.76 17.29 25.51
N ARG A 678 4.23 17.86 26.59
CA ARG A 678 2.79 17.79 26.93
C ARG A 678 1.89 18.73 26.12
N ASP A 679 2.49 19.68 25.39
CA ASP A 679 1.81 20.68 24.58
C ASP A 679 1.68 20.28 23.10
N TYR A 680 2.70 19.60 22.55
CA TYR A 680 2.78 19.30 21.12
C TYR A 680 3.13 17.84 20.81
N GLY A 681 3.42 17.03 21.82
CA GLY A 681 3.86 15.64 21.63
C GLY A 681 5.21 15.54 20.91
N LEU A 682 6.08 16.56 21.01
CA LEU A 682 7.41 16.51 20.40
C LEU A 682 8.31 15.59 21.20
N LEU A 683 9.13 14.78 20.55
CA LEU A 683 10.05 13.87 21.23
C LEU A 683 11.14 14.69 21.94
N ILE A 684 11.38 14.41 23.22
CA ILE A 684 12.37 15.07 24.06
C ILE A 684 13.63 14.22 24.08
N ALA A 685 14.77 14.82 23.70
CA ALA A 685 16.08 14.20 23.77
C ALA A 685 17.06 15.08 24.56
N GLU A 686 17.76 14.51 25.52
CA GLU A 686 18.76 15.19 26.35
C GLU A 686 20.17 14.89 25.85
N GLU A 687 20.95 15.93 25.59
CA GLU A 687 22.29 15.79 25.01
C GLU A 687 23.27 15.09 25.95
N LEU A 688 24.09 14.22 25.37
CA LEU A 688 25.12 13.45 26.07
C LEU A 688 26.52 13.94 25.70
N GLY A 689 27.31 14.24 26.72
CA GLY A 689 28.73 14.58 26.60
C GLY A 689 29.64 13.35 26.73
N TRP A 690 30.83 13.56 27.26
CA TRP A 690 31.81 12.50 27.51
C TRP A 690 31.25 11.44 28.49
N GLU A 691 31.50 10.15 28.21
CA GLU A 691 30.97 9.00 28.96
C GLU A 691 29.44 8.99 29.15
N ASP A 692 28.67 9.46 28.16
CA ASP A 692 27.20 9.47 28.19
C ASP A 692 26.60 10.26 29.39
N ARG A 693 27.34 11.25 29.89
CA ARG A 693 26.88 12.19 30.93
C ARG A 693 26.00 13.27 30.32
N GLU A 694 24.92 13.62 31.01
CA GLU A 694 23.97 14.64 30.57
C GLU A 694 24.63 16.04 30.60
N THR A 695 24.53 16.79 29.51
CA THR A 695 25.09 18.16 29.42
C THR A 695 24.11 19.22 29.93
N GLY A 696 22.86 18.84 30.20
CA GLY A 696 21.76 19.74 30.54
C GLY A 696 21.09 20.40 29.33
N ARG A 697 21.64 20.24 28.11
CA ARG A 697 21.02 20.74 26.88
C ARG A 697 19.93 19.77 26.41
N ARG A 698 18.75 20.31 26.08
CA ARG A 698 17.59 19.55 25.62
C ARG A 698 17.22 19.92 24.19
N TRP A 699 16.76 18.91 23.47
CA TRP A 699 16.30 18.98 22.09
C TRP A 699 14.84 18.53 22.04
N THR A 700 14.03 19.25 21.25
CA THR A 700 12.67 18.81 20.91
C THR A 700 12.62 18.47 19.42
N LEU A 701 12.00 17.33 19.14
CA LEU A 701 12.16 16.61 17.91
C LEU A 701 10.78 16.29 17.29
N GLN A 702 10.58 16.67 16.03
CA GLN A 702 9.33 16.45 15.29
C GLN A 702 9.44 15.28 14.30
N SER A 703 8.40 14.43 14.26
CA SER A 703 8.33 13.31 13.30
C SER A 703 8.28 13.82 11.86
N ASP A 704 9.09 13.23 10.99
CA ASP A 704 9.28 13.65 9.59
C ASP A 704 8.23 13.12 8.60
N ALA A 705 7.12 12.57 9.10
CA ALA A 705 6.02 11.99 8.32
C ALA A 705 6.32 10.71 7.51
N ASN A 706 7.57 10.34 7.23
CA ASN A 706 7.90 9.29 6.26
C ASN A 706 8.87 8.19 6.72
N SER A 707 9.59 8.35 7.83
CA SER A 707 10.67 7.41 8.17
C SER A 707 10.22 6.26 9.08
N PHE A 708 10.26 5.03 8.54
CA PHE A 708 9.90 3.79 9.26
C PHE A 708 11.07 3.11 9.98
N ASP A 709 12.29 3.60 9.78
CA ASP A 709 13.50 2.98 10.29
C ASP A 709 14.13 3.86 11.37
N PHE A 710 13.76 3.66 12.64
CA PHE A 710 14.44 4.36 13.72
C PHE A 710 15.91 3.94 13.76
N PHE A 711 16.24 2.69 13.38
CA PHE A 711 17.62 2.22 13.34
C PHE A 711 18.48 3.02 12.33
N LYS A 712 17.85 3.80 11.43
CA LYS A 712 18.45 4.84 10.56
C LYS A 712 17.48 6.01 10.22
N GLY A 713 17.31 6.98 11.13
CA GLY A 713 16.78 8.35 10.93
C GLY A 713 15.32 8.49 10.46
N LEU A 714 14.57 9.57 10.71
CA LEU A 714 14.96 10.98 10.78
C LEU A 714 13.99 11.79 11.69
N VAL A 715 14.48 12.75 12.48
CA VAL A 715 13.63 13.62 13.33
C VAL A 715 14.09 15.07 13.28
N LYS A 716 13.21 16.00 12.88
CA LYS A 716 13.55 17.42 12.68
C LYS A 716 13.74 18.12 14.03
N VAL A 717 14.86 18.83 14.18
CA VAL A 717 15.18 19.59 15.40
C VAL A 717 14.42 20.90 15.43
N CYS A 718 13.71 21.15 16.53
CA CYS A 718 13.29 22.48 16.94
C CYS A 718 14.37 23.02 17.90
N GLY A 719 14.91 24.21 17.62
CA GLY A 719 16.06 24.78 18.34
C GLY A 719 15.85 24.92 19.86
N PRO A 720 16.92 25.21 20.63
CA PRO A 720 16.86 25.29 22.08
C PRO A 720 15.88 26.38 22.56
N CYS A 721 14.98 26.02 23.48
CA CYS A 721 14.07 26.95 24.13
C CYS A 721 14.81 27.85 25.12
N CYS A 722 15.25 29.03 24.66
CA CYS A 722 15.43 30.20 25.52
C CYS A 722 14.21 31.10 25.33
N GLY A 723 13.51 31.43 26.42
CA GLY A 723 12.21 32.09 26.38
C GLY A 723 12.22 33.44 25.69
N GLU A 724 11.51 33.55 24.55
CA GLU A 724 10.71 34.70 24.10
C GLU A 724 9.95 34.31 22.81
N PRO A 725 8.75 34.85 22.55
CA PRO A 725 7.91 34.43 21.44
C PRO A 725 8.26 35.23 20.18
N ASN A 726 9.05 34.68 19.27
CA ASN A 726 9.11 35.16 17.88
C ASN A 726 9.27 34.00 16.90
N LEU A 727 8.19 33.72 16.15
CA LEU A 727 8.18 32.84 14.99
C LEU A 727 9.04 33.48 13.88
N GLN A 728 10.23 32.96 13.66
CA GLN A 728 10.89 33.03 12.36
C GLN A 728 11.32 31.61 11.94
N LEU A 729 10.66 31.11 10.91
CA LEU A 729 11.00 29.87 10.21
C LEU A 729 12.33 30.07 9.47
N SER A 730 13.39 29.39 9.90
CA SER A 730 14.66 29.27 9.16
C SER A 730 14.69 27.99 8.28
N PRO A 731 15.60 27.90 7.28
CA PRO A 731 15.42 27.04 6.13
C PRO A 731 15.65 25.54 6.38
N ARG A 732 15.09 24.76 5.46
CA ARG A 732 14.94 23.30 5.43
C ARG A 732 16.25 22.54 5.67
N THR A 733 16.34 21.80 6.77
CA THR A 733 17.36 20.75 6.95
C THR A 733 16.72 19.48 7.52
N LYS A 734 16.95 18.35 6.83
CA LYS A 734 16.54 17.00 7.25
C LYS A 734 17.58 16.46 8.23
N ALA A 735 17.16 15.67 9.21
CA ALA A 735 17.99 15.25 10.34
C ALA A 735 17.94 13.73 10.49
N LEU A 736 19.04 13.00 10.27
CA LEU A 736 19.09 11.54 10.49
C LEU A 736 19.30 11.23 11.99
N ILE A 737 19.01 10.00 12.38
CA ILE A 737 19.39 9.43 13.68
C ILE A 737 20.01 8.05 13.47
N VAL A 738 21.21 7.79 14.00
CA VAL A 738 21.86 6.46 13.88
C VAL A 738 22.20 5.92 15.27
N PHE A 739 21.92 4.65 15.50
CA PHE A 739 22.26 3.98 16.75
C PHE A 739 23.67 3.38 16.70
N ALA A 740 24.45 3.54 17.75
CA ALA A 740 25.70 2.81 17.95
C ALA A 740 25.38 1.42 18.52
N SER A 741 25.97 0.39 17.92
CA SER A 741 26.00 -0.97 18.47
C SER A 741 26.93 -0.98 19.68
N THR A 742 26.43 -1.42 20.83
CA THR A 742 27.26 -1.88 21.95
C THR A 742 26.93 -3.31 22.25
#